data_AF-A0A6A5ZT77-F1
#
_entry.id   AF-A0A6A5ZT77-F1
#
_cell.length_a   1.000
_cell.length_b   1.000
_cell.length_c   1.000
_cell.angle_alpha   90.00
_cell.angle_beta   90.00
_cell.angle_gamma   90.00
#
_symmetry.space_group_name_H-M   'P 1'
#
loop_
_entity.id
_entity.type
_entity.pdbx_description
1 polymer ?
#
loop_
_entity_poly.entity_id
_entity_poly.type
_entity_poly.pdbx_seq_one_letter_code
_entity_poly.pdbx_strand_id
1 'polypeptide(L)'
;MAPATCSCSNAEKVVLLVGCTQHGKSSLIRSILDYSGAKDKGDRVKVGTFGNTSTTKQAKTFSETIHIQQHSLYDNRSRIHKIIPPQEEPDDLFDLIPKTTGSGKHIHLRVIDTPGLDDTDNNKEPRSRPGPTNTSLVRHVDEQHKLKVFQKLAEEGSLNAICFVLDINSQIGSTAQTLLKEYMHIFDACKLHAPYYFIHTKVNIETMFEEKARQRPASLQGAFSLLHRKVKHHYIDNLPSDECEIEKHFHRRAIAGLLEDLLSEPKHAVMQLRYPRSAGHKSWDRELDRIFQQSKSQLDNEVSLLETAKEHLESTKLPLERRKDQEYSNYRSLDRQYDALNTDDLVEVGKMYKSERSHLFGTSRLWFTVSARAPIRKFEASESGASFWADLPSQSSVYGENSMSAFLKGYGWDCAISATITLYGWQKEAEGVALKRLENERKGAYADWEKTVERVKSLTSSIETKEKEIVDARQAVARINAERRSWQSEHIDMTSMKRYAPYFGTTSIVAYAYGLRISRRFPQKALGEGARARLLKEYDSKISAFEQQVTVCKEMVKLTNESHAKSKSFLEDIRSQHDRFSKDIKGNHNTATSITSSNPSISIPTKGINSKDSFIMQDMQEKLESRIAIGKTLVVSSIKLYGRALQEQSLVTKSIIPKAEKLADSCKVKVTMWEEEQLNRESAHAAAEVVKVISNLDSVPIGVAAVFQATSESNDASWEPLFENLKSTYSCKPEGWAEFLHYLKIES
;
A
#
# COMPACT_ATOMS: atom_id res chain seq x y z
N MET A 1 3.55 -13.32 -20.26
CA MET A 1 3.86 -13.90 -21.58
C MET A 1 5.31 -13.58 -21.89
N ALA A 2 6.15 -14.58 -22.17
CA ALA A 2 7.51 -14.34 -22.62
C ALA A 2 7.46 -13.65 -24.01
N PRO A 3 8.31 -12.66 -24.30
CA PRO A 3 8.33 -12.02 -25.61
C PRO A 3 8.71 -13.06 -26.67
N ALA A 4 7.95 -13.14 -27.75
CA ALA A 4 8.30 -13.93 -28.92
C ALA A 4 9.64 -13.40 -29.44
N THR A 5 10.72 -14.16 -29.23
CA THR A 5 12.04 -13.80 -29.74
C THR A 5 12.03 -13.99 -31.24
N CYS A 6 11.95 -12.88 -31.96
CA CYS A 6 12.29 -12.84 -33.38
C CYS A 6 13.70 -13.40 -33.58
N SER A 7 13.90 -14.18 -34.63
CA SER A 7 15.19 -14.78 -35.02
C SER A 7 16.30 -13.74 -35.26
N CYS A 8 15.92 -12.47 -35.37
CA CYS A 8 16.77 -11.32 -35.64
C CYS A 8 17.57 -10.79 -34.43
N SER A 9 17.42 -11.35 -33.22
CA SER A 9 18.10 -10.91 -31.98
C SER A 9 17.83 -9.48 -31.50
N ASN A 10 17.05 -8.68 -32.25
CA ASN A 10 16.69 -7.33 -31.88
C ASN A 10 15.82 -7.33 -30.61
N ALA A 11 16.30 -6.65 -29.57
CA ALA A 11 15.54 -6.48 -28.35
C ALA A 11 14.32 -5.56 -28.58
N GLU A 12 13.20 -5.90 -27.93
CA GLU A 12 12.00 -5.06 -27.90
C GLU A 12 12.31 -3.67 -27.32
N LYS A 13 11.82 -2.63 -27.99
CA LYS A 13 11.96 -1.22 -27.62
C LYS A 13 10.67 -0.74 -26.97
N VAL A 14 10.73 -0.43 -25.69
CA VAL A 14 9.59 0.06 -24.91
C VAL A 14 9.65 1.59 -24.85
N VAL A 15 8.59 2.25 -25.28
CA VAL A 15 8.53 3.72 -25.39
C VAL A 15 7.29 4.25 -24.70
N LEU A 16 7.45 5.31 -23.91
CA LEU A 16 6.34 5.97 -23.21
C LEU A 16 5.92 7.23 -23.98
N LEU A 17 4.64 7.34 -24.34
CA LEU A 17 4.09 8.57 -24.92
C LEU A 17 3.45 9.43 -23.84
N VAL A 18 3.99 10.62 -23.61
CA VAL A 18 3.49 11.59 -22.62
C VAL A 18 3.03 12.85 -23.34
N GLY A 19 1.87 13.39 -22.99
CA GLY A 19 1.38 14.62 -23.61
C GLY A 19 -0.03 14.99 -23.16
N CYS A 20 -0.41 16.24 -23.37
CA CYS A 20 -1.76 16.71 -23.09
C CYS A 20 -2.81 16.01 -23.95
N THR A 21 -4.06 16.16 -23.55
CA THR A 21 -5.24 15.73 -24.30
C THR A 21 -5.22 16.43 -25.66
N GLN A 22 -5.63 15.72 -26.72
CA GLN A 22 -5.72 16.27 -28.08
C GLN A 22 -4.40 16.69 -28.74
N HIS A 23 -3.25 16.46 -28.10
CA HIS A 23 -1.92 16.63 -28.73
C HIS A 23 -1.56 15.51 -29.72
N GLY A 24 -2.50 14.65 -30.10
CA GLY A 24 -2.28 13.65 -31.16
C GLY A 24 -1.56 12.37 -30.74
N LYS A 25 -1.49 12.01 -29.44
CA LYS A 25 -0.87 10.75 -28.96
C LYS A 25 -1.43 9.50 -29.65
N SER A 26 -2.73 9.28 -29.55
CA SER A 26 -3.37 8.09 -30.13
C SER A 26 -3.36 8.13 -31.66
N SER A 27 -3.43 9.31 -32.27
CA SER A 27 -3.27 9.46 -33.73
C SER A 27 -1.86 9.07 -34.18
N LEU A 28 -0.83 9.46 -33.44
CA LEU A 28 0.56 9.05 -33.71
C LEU A 28 0.71 7.52 -33.64
N ILE A 29 0.11 6.86 -32.65
CA ILE A 29 0.13 5.39 -32.56
C ILE A 29 -0.52 4.77 -33.79
N ARG A 30 -1.69 5.28 -34.20
CA ARG A 30 -2.38 4.81 -35.40
C ARG A 30 -1.49 4.98 -36.63
N SER A 31 -0.86 6.14 -36.81
CA SER A 31 0.06 6.38 -37.92
C SER A 31 1.26 5.43 -37.93
N ILE A 32 1.84 5.11 -36.76
CA ILE A 32 2.92 4.12 -36.64
C ILE A 32 2.44 2.72 -37.05
N LEU A 33 1.21 2.33 -36.68
CA LEU A 33 0.62 1.04 -37.06
C LEU A 33 0.22 0.98 -38.54
N ASP A 34 -0.28 2.09 -39.10
CA ASP A 34 -0.60 2.18 -40.52
C ASP A 34 0.68 2.10 -41.36
N TYR A 35 1.77 2.74 -40.91
CA TYR A 35 3.10 2.63 -41.50
C TYR A 35 3.62 1.18 -41.52
N SER A 36 3.37 0.40 -40.46
CA SER A 36 3.77 -1.02 -40.40
C SER A 36 2.93 -1.94 -41.28
N GLY A 37 1.83 -1.43 -41.85
CA GLY A 37 0.85 -2.22 -42.61
C GLY A 37 -0.21 -2.91 -41.74
N ALA A 38 -0.20 -2.69 -40.43
CA ALA A 38 -1.14 -3.28 -39.46
C ALA A 38 -2.41 -2.42 -39.30
N LYS A 39 -3.08 -2.09 -40.42
CA LYS A 39 -4.27 -1.22 -40.43
C LYS A 39 -5.39 -1.71 -39.51
N ASP A 40 -5.58 -3.02 -39.42
CA ASP A 40 -6.57 -3.67 -38.56
C ASP A 40 -6.32 -3.41 -37.06
N LYS A 41 -5.06 -3.26 -36.65
CA LYS A 41 -4.67 -2.85 -35.30
C LYS A 41 -4.75 -1.33 -35.14
N GLY A 42 -4.38 -0.58 -36.17
CA GLY A 42 -4.55 0.88 -36.24
C GLY A 42 -5.99 1.31 -35.99
N ASP A 43 -6.95 0.64 -36.61
CA ASP A 43 -8.39 0.92 -36.46
C ASP A 43 -8.94 0.60 -35.06
N ARG A 44 -8.22 -0.20 -34.26
CA ARG A 44 -8.56 -0.45 -32.85
C ARG A 44 -8.08 0.66 -31.92
N VAL A 45 -7.18 1.54 -32.38
CA VAL A 45 -6.73 2.70 -31.62
C VAL A 45 -7.86 3.73 -31.59
N LYS A 46 -8.35 4.03 -30.38
CA LYS A 46 -9.45 5.00 -30.22
C LYS A 46 -8.95 6.43 -30.39
N VAL A 47 -9.11 6.98 -31.58
CA VAL A 47 -8.90 8.41 -31.86
C VAL A 47 -10.24 9.13 -31.69
N GLY A 48 -10.28 10.19 -30.88
CA GLY A 48 -11.51 10.94 -30.62
C GLY A 48 -12.01 11.66 -31.88
N THR A 49 -13.32 11.57 -32.14
CA THR A 49 -13.99 12.33 -33.20
C THR A 49 -14.15 13.79 -32.77
N PHE A 50 -13.50 14.71 -33.50
CA PHE A 50 -13.67 16.16 -33.37
C PHE A 50 -13.26 16.82 -32.04
N GLY A 51 -12.15 16.37 -31.43
CA GLY A 51 -11.39 17.22 -30.51
C GLY A 51 -12.11 17.73 -29.26
N ASN A 52 -13.12 17.01 -28.75
CA ASN A 52 -13.85 17.41 -27.52
C ASN A 52 -13.95 16.30 -26.46
N THR A 53 -13.44 15.10 -26.72
CA THR A 53 -13.54 13.96 -25.79
C THR A 53 -12.18 13.30 -25.59
N SER A 54 -11.78 13.14 -24.33
CA SER A 54 -10.65 12.29 -23.98
C SER A 54 -11.02 10.82 -24.17
N THR A 55 -10.24 10.12 -24.99
CA THR A 55 -10.49 8.72 -25.35
C THR A 55 -9.65 7.73 -24.55
N THR A 56 -8.56 8.18 -23.92
CA THR A 56 -7.61 7.34 -23.19
C THR A 56 -7.64 7.69 -21.70
N LYS A 57 -8.53 7.04 -20.94
CA LYS A 57 -8.62 7.18 -19.47
C LYS A 57 -7.63 6.28 -18.69
N GLN A 58 -7.04 5.30 -19.36
CA GLN A 58 -6.10 4.32 -18.77
C GLN A 58 -4.91 4.11 -19.70
N ALA A 59 -3.74 3.86 -19.13
CA ALA A 59 -2.54 3.58 -19.90
C ALA A 59 -2.70 2.25 -20.67
N LYS A 60 -2.42 2.26 -21.98
CA LYS A 60 -2.54 1.08 -22.85
C LYS A 60 -1.22 0.78 -23.54
N THR A 61 -0.97 -0.50 -23.78
CA THR A 61 0.22 -0.94 -24.50
C THR A 61 -0.15 -1.45 -25.88
N PHE A 62 0.57 -0.97 -26.90
CA PHE A 62 0.48 -1.44 -28.28
C PHE A 62 1.84 -2.05 -28.65
N SER A 63 1.85 -3.21 -29.29
CA SER A 63 3.10 -3.90 -29.62
C SER A 63 3.05 -4.39 -31.07
N GLU A 64 4.10 -4.04 -31.83
CA GLU A 64 4.18 -4.35 -33.25
C GLU A 64 5.63 -4.54 -33.71
N THR A 65 5.84 -5.39 -34.71
CA THR A 65 7.11 -5.46 -35.44
C THR A 65 7.02 -4.62 -36.70
N ILE A 66 7.88 -3.60 -36.81
CA ILE A 66 7.78 -2.59 -37.87
C ILE A 66 9.02 -2.66 -38.74
N HIS A 67 8.82 -2.93 -40.04
CA HIS A 67 9.88 -2.83 -41.03
C HIS A 67 10.11 -1.38 -41.41
N ILE A 68 11.32 -0.88 -41.18
CA ILE A 68 11.67 0.49 -41.51
C ILE A 68 11.93 0.58 -43.01
N GLN A 69 11.36 1.58 -43.65
CA GLN A 69 11.47 1.86 -45.08
C GLN A 69 12.38 3.07 -45.31
N GLN A 70 13.07 3.09 -46.45
CA GLN A 70 13.82 4.24 -46.93
C GLN A 70 12.95 5.04 -47.90
N HIS A 71 12.86 6.34 -47.66
CA HIS A 71 12.08 7.27 -48.46
C HIS A 71 13.02 8.28 -49.12
N SER A 72 12.90 8.44 -50.45
CA SER A 72 13.66 9.41 -51.23
C SER A 72 12.75 10.14 -52.22
N LEU A 73 13.05 11.41 -52.47
CA LEU A 73 12.40 12.21 -53.51
C LEU A 73 13.29 12.22 -54.75
N TYR A 74 12.68 12.16 -55.91
CA TYR A 74 13.35 12.21 -57.20
C TYR A 74 12.87 13.42 -57.99
N ASP A 75 13.78 14.11 -58.65
CA ASP A 75 13.42 15.14 -59.62
C ASP A 75 12.89 14.51 -60.93
N ASN A 76 12.40 15.36 -61.83
CA ASN A 76 11.97 14.95 -63.19
C ASN A 76 13.09 14.31 -64.02
N ARG A 77 14.34 14.33 -63.56
CA ARG A 77 15.52 13.71 -64.17
C ARG A 77 15.96 12.44 -63.45
N SER A 78 15.12 11.90 -62.56
CA SER A 78 15.39 10.70 -61.75
C SER A 78 16.64 10.80 -60.87
N ARG A 79 17.03 12.01 -60.47
CA ARG A 79 18.10 12.23 -59.48
C ARG A 79 17.48 12.40 -58.09
N ILE A 80 18.16 11.86 -57.08
CA ILE A 80 17.72 12.00 -55.69
C ILE A 80 17.81 13.47 -55.30
N HIS A 81 16.67 14.07 -54.98
CA HIS A 81 16.56 15.44 -54.51
C HIS A 81 16.80 15.47 -52.99
N LYS A 82 17.74 16.32 -52.55
CA LYS A 82 18.00 16.56 -51.14
C LYS A 82 17.35 17.88 -50.73
N ILE A 83 16.35 17.77 -49.87
CA ILE A 83 15.69 18.93 -49.26
C ILE A 83 16.69 19.66 -48.37
N ILE A 84 16.92 20.94 -48.63
CA ILE A 84 17.76 21.82 -47.80
C ILE A 84 16.88 22.99 -47.28
N PRO A 85 16.31 22.88 -46.06
CA PRO A 85 15.65 24.01 -45.43
C PRO A 85 16.69 25.12 -45.14
N PRO A 86 16.39 26.42 -45.34
CA PRO A 86 15.10 27.04 -45.66
C PRO A 86 14.90 27.41 -47.15
N GLN A 87 15.73 26.88 -48.04
CA GLN A 87 15.92 27.42 -49.40
C GLN A 87 14.86 26.97 -50.42
N GLU A 88 13.95 26.09 -50.04
CA GLU A 88 12.92 25.53 -50.92
C GLU A 88 11.54 26.12 -50.58
N GLU A 89 10.82 26.55 -51.60
CA GLU A 89 9.40 26.90 -51.46
C GLU A 89 8.56 25.61 -51.45
N PRO A 90 7.50 25.52 -50.62
CA PRO A 90 6.64 24.33 -50.55
C PRO A 90 6.09 23.88 -51.90
N ASP A 91 5.81 24.83 -52.80
CA ASP A 91 5.24 24.59 -54.12
C ASP A 91 6.17 23.75 -55.01
N ASP A 92 7.48 23.97 -54.92
CA ASP A 92 8.50 23.23 -55.68
C ASP A 92 8.58 21.74 -55.27
N LEU A 93 8.10 21.39 -54.08
CA LEU A 93 8.13 20.02 -53.57
C LEU A 93 7.05 19.13 -54.21
N PHE A 94 5.98 19.73 -54.73
CA PHE A 94 4.88 19.00 -55.37
C PHE A 94 5.26 18.46 -56.76
N ASP A 95 6.32 19.01 -57.37
CA ASP A 95 6.88 18.53 -58.64
C ASP A 95 7.80 17.31 -58.50
N LEU A 96 8.08 16.87 -57.27
CA LEU A 96 8.97 15.74 -57.00
C LEU A 96 8.23 14.40 -57.09
N ILE A 97 8.98 13.33 -57.36
CA ILE A 97 8.44 11.97 -57.43
C ILE A 97 8.87 11.19 -56.17
N PRO A 98 7.95 10.85 -55.26
CA PRO A 98 8.29 10.11 -54.06
C PRO A 98 8.51 8.63 -54.35
N LYS A 99 9.59 8.07 -53.81
CA LYS A 99 9.90 6.64 -53.91
C LYS A 99 10.20 6.05 -52.54
N THR A 100 9.68 4.85 -52.31
CA THR A 100 9.87 4.10 -51.07
C THR A 100 10.52 2.75 -51.36
N THR A 101 11.52 2.38 -50.58
CA THR A 101 12.28 1.11 -50.70
C THR A 101 12.45 0.48 -49.32
N GLY A 102 12.69 -0.83 -49.25
CA GLY A 102 12.95 -1.51 -47.97
C GLY A 102 14.33 -1.16 -47.44
N SER A 103 14.46 -0.77 -46.16
CA SER A 103 15.77 -0.47 -45.56
C SER A 103 16.55 -1.72 -45.12
N GLY A 104 15.87 -2.87 -45.03
CA GLY A 104 16.39 -4.08 -44.39
C GLY A 104 16.35 -4.06 -42.84
N LYS A 105 16.11 -2.89 -42.22
CA LYS A 105 15.98 -2.74 -40.77
C LYS A 105 14.53 -2.98 -40.31
N HIS A 106 14.38 -3.39 -39.05
CA HIS A 106 13.08 -3.47 -38.39
C HIS A 106 13.24 -3.22 -36.90
N ILE A 107 12.13 -2.87 -36.24
CA ILE A 107 12.06 -2.60 -34.80
C ILE A 107 10.89 -3.37 -34.19
N HIS A 108 11.13 -4.03 -33.06
CA HIS A 108 10.06 -4.56 -32.21
C HIS A 108 9.65 -3.44 -31.26
N LEU A 109 8.59 -2.72 -31.58
CA LEU A 109 8.19 -1.54 -30.85
C LEU A 109 7.02 -1.87 -29.92
N ARG A 110 7.18 -1.48 -28.65
CA ARG A 110 6.12 -1.48 -27.65
C ARG A 110 5.87 -0.05 -27.20
N VAL A 111 4.69 0.48 -27.52
CA VAL A 111 4.28 1.85 -27.20
C VAL A 111 3.30 1.84 -26.03
N ILE A 112 3.63 2.57 -24.98
CA ILE A 112 2.75 2.82 -23.84
C ILE A 112 2.05 4.17 -24.09
N ASP A 113 0.76 4.12 -24.43
CA ASP A 113 -0.11 5.28 -24.53
C ASP A 113 -0.57 5.71 -23.13
N THR A 114 -0.30 6.95 -22.74
CA THR A 114 -0.77 7.48 -21.44
C THR A 114 -2.06 8.29 -21.58
N PRO A 115 -2.83 8.44 -20.49
CA PRO A 115 -3.88 9.46 -20.43
C PRO A 115 -3.37 10.87 -20.74
N GLY A 116 -4.29 11.78 -21.09
CA GLY A 116 -3.99 13.20 -21.23
C GLY A 116 -3.56 13.82 -19.91
N LEU A 117 -2.47 14.59 -19.92
CA LEU A 117 -1.93 15.22 -18.71
C LEU A 117 -2.84 16.30 -18.10
N ASP A 118 -3.67 16.92 -18.93
CA ASP A 118 -4.60 17.99 -18.61
C ASP A 118 -6.06 17.54 -18.75
N ASP A 119 -6.30 16.22 -18.77
CA ASP A 119 -7.61 15.59 -18.87
C ASP A 119 -8.39 15.72 -17.56
N THR A 120 -8.44 16.94 -17.04
CA THR A 120 -9.12 17.26 -15.81
C THR A 120 -10.58 17.56 -16.15
N ASP A 121 -11.44 16.57 -15.98
CA ASP A 121 -12.86 16.79 -15.64
C ASP A 121 -13.00 17.54 -14.29
N ASN A 122 -11.91 17.96 -13.63
CA ASN A 122 -11.91 18.74 -12.37
C ASN A 122 -12.73 20.05 -12.42
N ASN A 123 -13.10 20.56 -13.59
CA ASN A 123 -14.04 21.68 -13.69
C ASN A 123 -15.50 21.28 -13.39
N LYS A 124 -15.82 19.97 -13.38
CA LYS A 124 -17.16 19.43 -13.12
C LYS A 124 -17.32 18.83 -11.74
N GLU A 125 -16.25 18.50 -11.03
CA GLU A 125 -16.41 18.24 -9.59
C GLU A 125 -16.75 19.58 -8.93
N PRO A 126 -17.96 19.75 -8.38
CA PRO A 126 -18.18 20.89 -7.51
C PRO A 126 -17.09 20.85 -6.45
N ARG A 127 -16.58 22.01 -6.04
CA ARG A 127 -15.87 22.17 -4.76
C ARG A 127 -16.80 21.65 -3.67
N SER A 128 -16.83 20.33 -3.47
CA SER A 128 -17.81 19.62 -2.69
C SER A 128 -17.44 19.87 -1.26
N ARG A 129 -18.12 20.88 -0.69
CA ARG A 129 -18.18 21.31 0.72
C ARG A 129 -16.84 21.34 1.48
N PRO A 130 -16.51 22.45 2.17
CA PRO A 130 -15.39 22.45 3.10
C PRO A 130 -15.69 21.42 4.20
N GLY A 131 -15.10 20.23 4.09
CA GLY A 131 -14.87 19.38 5.26
C GLY A 131 -13.94 20.13 6.21
N PRO A 132 -13.97 19.83 7.52
CA PRO A 132 -13.33 20.67 8.54
C PRO A 132 -11.79 20.72 8.50
N THR A 133 -11.13 20.11 7.53
CA THR A 133 -9.68 20.09 7.44
C THR A 133 -9.20 20.71 6.13
N ASN A 134 -8.56 21.87 6.25
CA ASN A 134 -7.75 22.56 5.21
C ASN A 134 -6.55 21.72 4.77
N THR A 135 -6.76 20.46 4.42
CA THR A 135 -5.75 19.66 3.73
C THR A 135 -5.80 20.05 2.27
N SER A 136 -4.68 20.58 1.77
CA SER A 136 -4.43 20.85 0.35
C SER A 136 -4.89 19.63 -0.47
N LEU A 137 -6.09 19.71 -1.04
CA LEU A 137 -6.69 18.64 -1.83
C LEU A 137 -5.71 18.28 -2.93
N VAL A 138 -5.19 17.05 -2.87
CA VAL A 138 -4.53 16.41 -4.01
C VAL A 138 -5.46 16.62 -5.20
N ARG A 139 -4.92 17.06 -6.33
CA ARG A 139 -5.66 16.98 -7.60
C ARG A 139 -5.82 15.50 -7.92
N HIS A 140 -6.86 14.90 -7.37
CA HIS A 140 -7.02 13.46 -7.23
C HIS A 140 -6.91 12.75 -8.59
N VAL A 141 -7.56 13.30 -9.61
CA VAL A 141 -7.53 12.74 -10.98
C VAL A 141 -6.11 12.80 -11.59
N ASP A 142 -5.40 13.92 -11.44
CA ASP A 142 -4.04 14.08 -11.97
C ASP A 142 -3.06 13.10 -11.32
N GLU A 143 -3.16 12.94 -10.00
CA GLU A 143 -2.33 12.03 -9.23
C GLU A 143 -2.62 10.56 -9.59
N GLN A 144 -3.89 10.20 -9.76
CA GLN A 144 -4.27 8.87 -10.25
C GLN A 144 -3.71 8.58 -11.64
N HIS A 145 -3.79 9.55 -12.55
CA HIS A 145 -3.21 9.41 -13.89
C HIS A 145 -1.71 9.19 -13.82
N LYS A 146 -0.98 9.99 -13.04
CA LYS A 146 0.46 9.79 -12.80
C LYS A 146 0.76 8.40 -12.27
N LEU A 147 0.12 8.01 -11.17
CA LEU A 147 0.36 6.71 -10.54
C LEU A 147 0.05 5.53 -11.46
N LYS A 148 -0.99 5.61 -12.30
CA LYS A 148 -1.28 4.60 -13.33
C LYS A 148 -0.16 4.52 -14.38
N VAL A 149 0.41 5.65 -14.80
CA VAL A 149 1.57 5.66 -15.70
C VAL A 149 2.77 4.98 -15.03
N PHE A 150 3.08 5.32 -13.78
CA PHE A 150 4.18 4.67 -13.05
C PHE A 150 3.92 3.20 -12.76
N GLN A 151 2.69 2.80 -12.47
CA GLN A 151 2.30 1.40 -12.33
C GLN A 151 2.58 0.63 -13.62
N LYS A 152 2.17 1.18 -14.77
CA LYS A 152 2.43 0.58 -16.07
C LYS A 152 3.92 0.47 -16.36
N LEU A 153 4.69 1.51 -16.06
CA LEU A 153 6.15 1.47 -16.16
C LEU A 153 6.76 0.37 -15.27
N ALA A 154 6.29 0.21 -14.04
CA ALA A 154 6.76 -0.84 -13.13
C ALA A 154 6.41 -2.26 -13.61
N GLU A 155 5.28 -2.43 -14.29
CA GLU A 155 4.90 -3.70 -14.92
C GLU A 155 5.84 -4.08 -16.06
N GLU A 156 6.18 -3.11 -16.92
CA GLU A 156 7.09 -3.33 -18.06
C GLU A 156 8.54 -3.54 -17.61
N GLY A 157 8.96 -2.94 -16.49
CA GLY A 157 10.26 -3.14 -15.85
C GLY A 157 11.45 -2.46 -16.55
N SER A 158 11.27 -2.01 -17.79
CA SER A 158 12.29 -1.30 -18.57
C SER A 158 11.70 -0.33 -19.57
N LEU A 159 12.49 0.69 -19.94
CA LEU A 159 12.11 1.73 -20.90
C LEU A 159 13.31 2.09 -21.78
N ASN A 160 13.06 2.37 -23.07
CA ASN A 160 14.09 2.81 -24.01
C ASN A 160 14.05 4.31 -24.26
N ALA A 161 12.86 4.92 -24.30
CA ALA A 161 12.70 6.34 -24.57
C ALA A 161 11.42 6.92 -23.97
N ILE A 162 11.43 8.23 -23.71
CA ILE A 162 10.25 9.00 -23.35
C ILE A 162 9.95 9.99 -24.47
N CYS A 163 8.75 9.88 -25.04
CA CYS A 163 8.29 10.70 -26.14
C CYS A 163 7.23 11.70 -25.66
N PHE A 164 7.59 12.97 -25.63
CA PHE A 164 6.69 14.08 -25.36
C PHE A 164 5.97 14.49 -26.65
N VAL A 165 4.67 14.22 -26.70
CA VAL A 165 3.83 14.52 -27.87
C VAL A 165 3.19 15.89 -27.70
N LEU A 166 3.45 16.78 -28.66
CA LEU A 166 3.00 18.16 -28.67
C LEU A 166 2.26 18.47 -29.97
N ASP A 167 1.20 19.26 -29.89
CA ASP A 167 0.61 19.87 -31.07
C ASP A 167 1.52 21.04 -31.51
N ILE A 168 1.86 21.12 -32.80
CA ILE A 168 2.64 22.25 -33.33
C ILE A 168 1.86 23.56 -33.22
N ASN A 169 0.54 23.47 -33.32
CA ASN A 169 -0.35 24.62 -33.30
C ASN A 169 -0.59 25.14 -31.89
N SER A 170 -0.49 24.28 -30.87
CA SER A 170 -0.68 24.71 -29.49
C SER A 170 0.48 25.60 -29.02
N GLN A 171 0.13 26.76 -28.48
CA GLN A 171 1.05 27.47 -27.60
C GLN A 171 1.26 26.59 -26.38
N ILE A 172 2.52 26.45 -25.95
CA ILE A 172 2.83 25.71 -24.72
C ILE A 172 2.38 26.60 -23.57
N GLY A 173 1.09 26.54 -23.24
CA GLY A 173 0.53 27.30 -22.13
C GLY A 173 1.24 26.95 -20.82
N SER A 174 1.21 27.87 -19.86
CA SER A 174 1.86 27.69 -18.56
C SER A 174 1.46 26.39 -17.87
N THR A 175 0.21 25.96 -18.02
CA THR A 175 -0.31 24.68 -17.48
C THR A 175 0.36 23.46 -18.11
N ALA A 176 0.39 23.37 -19.45
CA ALA A 176 1.01 22.26 -20.16
C ALA A 176 2.53 22.21 -19.90
N GLN A 177 3.17 23.38 -19.84
CA GLN A 177 4.59 23.49 -19.47
C GLN A 177 4.82 22.97 -18.05
N THR A 178 3.98 23.34 -17.09
CA THR A 178 4.11 22.90 -15.69
C THR A 178 3.95 21.39 -15.56
N LEU A 179 2.93 20.81 -16.20
CA LEU A 179 2.67 19.36 -16.16
C LEU A 179 3.81 18.57 -16.80
N LEU A 180 4.27 18.98 -17.98
CA LEU A 180 5.39 18.32 -18.66
C LEU A 180 6.70 18.46 -17.85
N LYS A 181 6.98 19.65 -17.29
CA LYS A 181 8.11 19.86 -16.38
C LYS A 181 8.06 18.94 -15.17
N GLU A 182 6.87 18.72 -14.62
CA GLU A 182 6.69 17.84 -13.47
C GLU A 182 7.08 16.39 -13.82
N TYR A 183 6.61 15.86 -14.95
CA TYR A 183 7.01 14.53 -15.42
C TYR A 183 8.52 14.43 -15.66
N MET A 184 9.09 15.42 -16.33
CA MET A 184 10.54 15.48 -16.56
C MET A 184 11.30 15.51 -15.23
N HIS A 185 10.87 16.33 -14.27
CA HIS A 185 11.46 16.39 -12.94
C HIS A 185 11.37 15.05 -12.22
N ILE A 186 10.24 14.33 -12.32
CA ILE A 186 10.11 13.00 -11.73
C ILE A 186 11.13 12.03 -12.36
N PHE A 187 11.18 11.94 -13.69
CA PHE A 187 12.14 11.06 -14.37
C PHE A 187 13.61 11.43 -14.07
N ASP A 188 13.89 12.73 -13.93
CA ASP A 188 15.22 13.27 -13.62
C ASP A 188 15.64 12.96 -12.18
N ALA A 189 14.76 13.20 -11.21
CA ALA A 189 14.99 12.88 -9.80
C ALA A 189 15.25 11.38 -9.58
N CYS A 190 14.66 10.56 -10.44
CA CYS A 190 14.87 9.11 -10.48
C CYS A 190 16.17 8.66 -11.16
N LYS A 191 16.97 9.60 -11.71
CA LYS A 191 18.14 9.30 -12.53
C LYS A 191 17.82 8.39 -13.73
N LEU A 192 16.62 8.50 -14.28
CA LEU A 192 16.29 7.82 -15.52
C LEU A 192 17.02 8.50 -16.67
N HIS A 193 18.10 7.88 -17.14
CA HIS A 193 18.89 8.39 -18.26
C HIS A 193 18.25 8.12 -19.63
N ALA A 194 16.93 7.92 -19.68
CA ALA A 194 16.24 7.69 -20.93
C ALA A 194 16.25 8.97 -21.81
N PRO A 195 16.49 8.83 -23.12
CA PRO A 195 16.45 9.92 -24.07
C PRO A 195 15.05 10.53 -24.16
N TYR A 196 15.00 11.85 -24.36
CA TYR A 196 13.76 12.59 -24.56
C TYR A 196 13.56 12.90 -26.04
N TYR A 197 12.39 12.51 -26.53
CA TYR A 197 11.93 12.75 -27.89
C TYR A 197 10.76 13.71 -27.85
N PHE A 198 10.82 14.81 -28.61
CA PHE A 198 9.69 15.71 -28.78
C PHE A 198 9.06 15.45 -30.14
N ILE A 199 7.83 14.96 -30.14
CA ILE A 199 7.08 14.63 -31.34
C ILE A 199 6.03 15.72 -31.55
N HIS A 200 6.25 16.58 -32.54
CA HIS A 200 5.34 17.63 -32.95
C HIS A 200 4.34 17.05 -33.95
N THR A 201 3.08 17.05 -33.59
CA THR A 201 1.98 16.54 -34.40
C THR A 201 1.24 17.68 -35.11
N LYS A 202 0.41 17.33 -36.10
CA LYS A 202 -0.35 18.27 -36.95
C LYS A 202 0.57 19.18 -37.78
N VAL A 203 1.71 18.63 -38.20
CA VAL A 203 2.68 19.32 -39.05
C VAL A 203 2.50 18.80 -40.48
N ASN A 204 1.80 19.56 -41.32
CA ASN A 204 1.71 19.30 -42.77
C ASN A 204 2.93 19.91 -43.51
N ILE A 205 3.01 19.73 -44.83
CA ILE A 205 4.13 20.26 -45.65
C ILE A 205 4.26 21.78 -45.49
N GLU A 206 3.15 22.51 -45.56
CA GLU A 206 3.14 23.97 -45.48
C GLU A 206 3.71 24.46 -44.14
N THR A 207 3.22 23.89 -43.03
CA THR A 207 3.62 24.29 -41.67
C THR A 207 5.02 23.80 -41.28
N MET A 208 5.54 22.74 -41.90
CA MET A 208 6.88 22.22 -41.60
C MET A 208 7.99 23.24 -41.87
N PHE A 209 7.80 24.09 -42.88
CA PHE A 209 8.78 25.11 -43.28
C PHE A 209 8.53 26.48 -42.63
N GLU A 210 7.45 26.67 -41.90
CA GLU A 210 7.16 27.92 -41.20
C GLU A 210 8.18 28.22 -40.09
N GLU A 211 8.38 29.51 -39.81
CA GLU A 211 9.25 29.99 -38.74
C GLU A 211 8.87 29.39 -37.37
N LYS A 212 7.57 29.20 -37.12
CA LYS A 212 7.05 28.59 -35.88
C LYS A 212 7.58 27.16 -35.68
N ALA A 213 7.60 26.33 -36.72
CA ALA A 213 8.13 24.97 -36.63
C ALA A 213 9.64 24.94 -36.45
N ARG A 214 10.36 25.86 -37.11
CA ARG A 214 11.82 26.01 -37.01
C ARG A 214 12.28 26.49 -35.64
N GLN A 215 11.56 27.42 -35.03
CA GLN A 215 11.90 27.97 -33.71
C GLN A 215 11.46 27.05 -32.55
N ARG A 216 10.53 26.12 -32.80
CA ARG A 216 9.96 25.23 -31.77
C ARG A 216 11.01 24.50 -30.91
N PRO A 217 12.11 23.94 -31.45
CA PRO A 217 13.15 23.31 -30.63
C PRO A 217 13.82 24.27 -29.66
N ALA A 218 14.19 25.47 -30.12
CA ALA A 218 14.79 26.50 -29.26
C ALA A 218 13.81 26.97 -28.18
N SER A 219 12.54 27.18 -28.54
CA SER A 219 11.49 27.53 -27.58
C SER A 219 11.32 26.46 -26.50
N LEU A 220 11.33 25.18 -26.87
CA LEU A 220 11.23 24.06 -25.94
C LEU A 220 12.48 23.93 -25.05
N GLN A 221 13.65 24.13 -25.63
CA GLN A 221 14.91 24.07 -24.90
C GLN A 221 14.97 25.14 -23.81
N GLY A 222 14.53 26.38 -24.12
CA GLY A 222 14.39 27.45 -23.14
C GLY A 222 13.28 27.15 -22.11
N ALA A 223 12.11 26.71 -22.58
CA ALA A 223 10.96 26.44 -21.72
C ALA A 223 11.21 25.33 -20.69
N PHE A 224 11.94 24.27 -21.06
CA PHE A 224 12.16 23.08 -20.22
C PHE A 224 13.60 22.95 -19.68
N SER A 225 14.43 23.96 -19.90
CA SER A 225 15.82 24.00 -19.42
C SER A 225 16.66 22.79 -19.87
N LEU A 226 16.51 22.40 -21.13
CA LEU A 226 17.06 21.15 -21.68
C LEU A 226 18.51 21.25 -22.17
N LEU A 227 19.24 22.31 -21.78
CA LEU A 227 20.57 22.63 -22.29
C LEU A 227 21.60 21.51 -22.11
N HIS A 228 21.41 20.62 -21.12
CA HIS A 228 22.33 19.53 -20.81
C HIS A 228 21.89 18.16 -21.34
N ARG A 229 20.78 18.08 -22.10
CA ARG A 229 20.24 16.82 -22.60
C ARG A 229 20.32 16.73 -24.12
N LYS A 230 20.65 15.54 -24.61
CA LYS A 230 20.41 15.20 -26.02
C LYS A 230 18.91 15.00 -26.20
N VAL A 231 18.29 15.93 -26.91
CA VAL A 231 16.86 15.94 -27.19
C VAL A 231 16.69 15.88 -28.71
N LYS A 232 15.83 14.98 -29.18
CA LYS A 232 15.50 14.85 -30.60
C LYS A 232 14.10 15.36 -30.88
N HIS A 233 13.90 15.97 -32.03
CA HIS A 233 12.63 16.54 -32.46
C HIS A 233 12.16 15.85 -33.74
N HIS A 234 10.90 15.42 -33.77
CA HIS A 234 10.26 14.82 -34.94
C HIS A 234 8.99 15.59 -35.27
N TYR A 235 8.72 15.82 -36.55
CA TYR A 235 7.57 16.56 -37.04
C TYR A 235 6.71 15.60 -37.87
N ILE A 236 5.52 15.29 -37.39
CA ILE A 236 4.67 14.23 -37.95
C ILE A 236 3.30 14.81 -38.28
N ASP A 237 2.91 14.68 -39.54
CA ASP A 237 1.52 14.84 -39.95
C ASP A 237 0.74 13.60 -39.52
N ASN A 238 -0.27 13.68 -38.66
CA ASN A 238 -1.01 12.48 -38.28
C ASN A 238 -2.13 12.13 -39.27
N LEU A 239 -2.44 13.03 -40.21
CA LEU A 239 -3.55 12.91 -41.16
C LEU A 239 -3.12 13.44 -42.54
N PRO A 240 -2.09 12.84 -43.17
CA PRO A 240 -1.70 13.24 -44.52
C PRO A 240 -2.87 13.04 -45.49
N SER A 241 -3.01 13.90 -46.50
CA SER A 241 -4.05 13.76 -47.51
C SER A 241 -3.89 12.45 -48.29
N ASP A 242 -5.00 11.71 -48.41
CA ASP A 242 -5.04 10.48 -49.21
C ASP A 242 -4.84 10.76 -50.71
N GLU A 243 -4.99 12.01 -51.15
CA GLU A 243 -4.82 12.41 -52.54
C GLU A 243 -3.41 12.94 -52.84
N CYS A 244 -2.61 13.25 -51.82
CA CYS A 244 -1.28 13.86 -51.98
C CYS A 244 -0.14 12.89 -51.62
N GLU A 245 0.59 12.40 -52.64
CA GLU A 245 1.70 11.47 -52.45
C GLU A 245 2.92 12.11 -51.76
N ILE A 246 3.10 13.42 -51.89
CA ILE A 246 4.20 14.15 -51.21
C ILE A 246 3.93 14.25 -49.71
N GLU A 247 2.70 14.56 -49.29
CA GLU A 247 2.35 14.59 -47.86
C GLU A 247 2.55 13.22 -47.22
N LYS A 248 2.08 12.16 -47.88
CA LYS A 248 2.33 10.78 -47.46
C LYS A 248 3.82 10.47 -47.39
N HIS A 249 4.62 10.97 -48.34
CA HIS A 249 6.07 10.78 -48.33
C HIS A 249 6.71 11.40 -47.08
N PHE A 250 6.45 12.68 -46.80
CA PHE A 250 7.01 13.37 -45.64
C PHE A 250 6.56 12.73 -44.32
N HIS A 251 5.28 12.36 -44.24
CA HIS A 251 4.74 11.61 -43.11
C HIS A 251 5.51 10.31 -42.85
N ARG A 252 5.62 9.45 -43.87
CA ARG A 252 6.32 8.16 -43.75
C ARG A 252 7.80 8.33 -43.45
N ARG A 253 8.45 9.33 -44.05
CA ARG A 253 9.85 9.69 -43.77
C ARG A 253 10.05 10.13 -42.33
N ALA A 254 9.14 10.92 -41.76
CA ALA A 254 9.21 11.37 -40.38
C ALA A 254 9.04 10.21 -39.39
N ILE A 255 8.10 9.30 -39.65
CA ILE A 255 7.93 8.06 -38.86
C ILE A 255 9.18 7.19 -38.98
N ALA A 256 9.70 6.98 -40.19
CA ALA A 256 10.92 6.20 -40.39
C ALA A 256 12.09 6.78 -39.58
N GLY A 257 12.30 8.10 -39.61
CA GLY A 257 13.33 8.77 -38.81
C GLY A 257 13.16 8.57 -37.30
N LEU A 258 11.93 8.70 -36.78
CA LEU A 258 11.63 8.39 -35.37
C LEU A 258 11.96 6.93 -35.03
N LEU A 259 11.56 5.98 -35.87
CA LEU A 259 11.82 4.55 -35.63
C LEU A 259 13.31 4.20 -35.71
N GLU A 260 14.06 4.80 -36.64
CA GLU A 260 15.52 4.62 -36.72
C GLU A 260 16.24 5.14 -35.49
N ASP A 261 15.82 6.31 -35.01
CA ASP A 261 16.37 6.89 -33.78
C ASP A 261 16.07 5.99 -32.57
N LEU A 262 14.82 5.56 -32.39
CA LEU A 262 14.41 4.65 -31.31
C LEU A 262 15.10 3.27 -31.37
N LEU A 263 15.42 2.78 -32.58
CA LEU A 263 16.12 1.50 -32.75
C LEU A 263 17.50 1.52 -32.07
N SER A 264 18.17 2.68 -32.07
CA SER A 264 19.48 2.85 -31.47
C SER A 264 19.48 3.02 -29.94
N GLU A 265 18.30 3.24 -29.33
CA GLU A 265 18.25 3.65 -27.93
C GLU A 265 18.49 2.51 -26.93
N PRO A 266 19.36 2.71 -25.92
CA PRO A 266 19.66 1.70 -24.93
C PRO A 266 18.44 1.40 -24.06
N LYS A 267 18.47 0.23 -23.41
CA LYS A 267 17.43 -0.20 -22.48
C LYS A 267 17.76 0.31 -21.08
N HIS A 268 16.85 1.03 -20.45
CA HIS A 268 16.99 1.53 -19.09
C HIS A 268 16.09 0.73 -18.13
N ALA A 269 16.64 0.33 -16.97
CA ALA A 269 15.87 -0.35 -15.94
C ALA A 269 14.95 0.64 -15.22
N VAL A 270 13.66 0.32 -15.15
CA VAL A 270 12.65 1.18 -14.52
C VAL A 270 12.58 0.95 -13.01
N MET A 271 13.11 -0.18 -12.50
CA MET A 271 13.09 -0.49 -11.06
C MET A 271 13.86 0.51 -10.19
N GLN A 272 14.73 1.32 -10.79
CA GLN A 272 15.44 2.41 -10.10
C GLN A 272 14.60 3.69 -9.98
N LEU A 273 13.46 3.78 -10.67
CA LEU A 273 12.54 4.89 -10.53
C LEU A 273 12.00 4.97 -9.09
N ARG A 274 11.71 6.20 -8.69
CA ARG A 274 11.24 6.56 -7.35
C ARG A 274 10.21 7.66 -7.52
N TYR A 275 8.95 7.35 -7.29
CA TYR A 275 7.90 8.35 -7.39
C TYR A 275 8.01 9.33 -6.23
N PRO A 276 8.31 10.62 -6.45
CA PRO A 276 8.42 11.59 -5.38
C PRO A 276 7.05 11.82 -4.76
N ARG A 277 6.98 11.85 -3.42
CA ARG A 277 5.71 12.09 -2.74
C ARG A 277 5.20 13.51 -3.03
N SER A 278 4.02 13.58 -3.63
CA SER A 278 3.27 14.82 -3.80
C SER A 278 2.94 15.49 -2.44
N ALA A 279 2.50 16.75 -2.49
CA ALA A 279 2.20 17.52 -1.28
C ALA A 279 1.11 16.87 -0.40
N GLY A 280 0.13 16.20 -1.01
CA GLY A 280 -0.90 15.48 -0.26
C GLY A 280 -0.39 14.21 0.41
N HIS A 281 0.46 13.43 -0.26
CA HIS A 281 1.16 12.30 0.37
C HIS A 281 1.93 12.77 1.61
N LYS A 282 2.69 13.87 1.50
CA LYS A 282 3.39 14.48 2.65
C LYS A 282 2.45 14.98 3.74
N SER A 283 1.20 15.32 3.40
CA SER A 283 0.18 15.67 4.39
C SER A 283 -0.30 14.44 5.16
N TRP A 284 -0.59 13.34 4.48
CA TRP A 284 -0.93 12.08 5.14
C TRP A 284 0.23 11.50 5.94
N ASP A 285 1.46 11.62 5.45
CA ASP A 285 2.65 11.23 6.20
C ASP A 285 2.71 11.94 7.55
N ARG A 286 2.41 13.24 7.59
CA ARG A 286 2.37 14.03 8.84
C ARG A 286 1.26 13.56 9.78
N GLU A 287 0.09 13.22 9.25
CA GLU A 287 -1.02 12.72 10.08
C GLU A 287 -0.71 11.33 10.65
N LEU A 288 -0.18 10.42 9.83
CA LEU A 288 0.30 9.12 10.29
C LEU A 288 1.43 9.27 11.32
N ASP A 289 2.35 10.22 11.10
CA ASP A 289 3.44 10.53 12.02
C ASP A 289 2.92 11.02 13.38
N ARG A 290 1.89 11.88 13.39
CA ARG A 290 1.24 12.40 14.61
C ARG A 290 0.71 11.25 15.48
N ILE A 291 0.04 10.26 14.89
CA ILE A 291 -0.47 9.09 15.62
C ILE A 291 0.69 8.25 16.18
N PHE A 292 1.73 8.03 15.38
CA PHE A 292 2.93 7.33 15.82
C PHE A 292 3.62 8.04 16.99
N GLN A 293 3.77 9.37 16.92
CA GLN A 293 4.31 10.16 18.02
C GLN A 293 3.44 10.05 19.27
N GLN A 294 2.12 10.11 19.13
CA GLN A 294 1.24 10.01 20.28
C GLN A 294 1.36 8.65 20.98
N SER A 295 1.38 7.55 20.24
CA SER A 295 1.60 6.22 20.82
C SER A 295 2.99 6.05 21.41
N LYS A 296 4.01 6.64 20.77
CA LYS A 296 5.37 6.66 21.32
C LYS A 296 5.39 7.40 22.65
N SER A 297 4.84 8.61 22.72
CA SER A 297 4.78 9.41 23.95
C SER A 297 4.01 8.70 25.07
N GLN A 298 2.95 7.95 24.75
CA GLN A 298 2.25 7.12 25.72
C GLN A 298 3.14 6.03 26.32
N LEU A 299 3.89 5.31 25.48
CA LEU A 299 4.83 4.29 25.94
C LEU A 299 6.03 4.88 26.68
N ASP A 300 6.54 6.03 26.23
CA ASP A 300 7.62 6.73 26.94
C ASP A 300 7.15 7.18 28.34
N ASN A 301 5.90 7.65 28.47
CA ASN A 301 5.29 7.96 29.76
C ASN A 301 5.10 6.70 30.63
N GLU A 302 4.67 5.58 30.03
CA GLU A 302 4.55 4.30 30.74
C GLU A 302 5.91 3.82 31.27
N VAL A 303 6.97 3.91 30.47
CA VAL A 303 8.34 3.63 30.90
C VAL A 303 8.72 4.50 32.08
N SER A 304 8.46 5.80 32.02
CA SER A 304 8.77 6.73 33.12
C SER A 304 8.00 6.41 34.41
N LEU A 305 6.73 6.02 34.32
CA LEU A 305 5.93 5.60 35.47
C LEU A 305 6.45 4.29 36.07
N LEU A 306 6.82 3.32 35.23
CA LEU A 306 7.38 2.05 35.67
C LEU A 306 8.76 2.23 36.33
N GLU A 307 9.60 3.11 35.79
CA GLU A 307 10.89 3.49 36.38
C GLU A 307 10.70 4.13 37.75
N THR A 308 9.78 5.10 37.88
CA THR A 308 9.45 5.74 39.16
C THR A 308 8.94 4.71 40.19
N ALA A 309 8.08 3.77 39.76
CA ALA A 309 7.59 2.71 40.63
C ALA A 309 8.70 1.75 41.06
N LYS A 310 9.63 1.41 40.15
CA LYS A 310 10.82 0.60 40.46
C LYS A 310 11.70 1.31 41.50
N GLU A 311 12.02 2.60 41.30
CA GLU A 311 12.82 3.40 42.24
C GLU A 311 12.15 3.47 43.63
N HIS A 312 10.82 3.58 43.69
CA HIS A 312 10.09 3.52 44.95
C HIS A 312 10.22 2.16 45.65
N LEU A 313 10.15 1.05 44.92
CA LEU A 313 10.37 -0.29 45.46
C LEU A 313 11.82 -0.48 45.95
N GLU A 314 12.80 0.01 45.19
CA GLU A 314 14.23 -0.04 45.56
C GLU A 314 14.52 0.77 46.82
N SER A 315 13.98 1.99 46.91
CA SER A 315 14.13 2.84 48.11
C SER A 315 13.45 2.23 49.33
N THR A 316 12.36 1.49 49.17
CA THR A 316 11.70 0.75 50.25
C THR A 316 12.48 -0.51 50.68
N LYS A 317 13.16 -1.15 49.72
CA LYS A 317 13.98 -2.36 49.97
C LYS A 317 15.24 -2.04 50.77
N LEU A 318 15.93 -0.93 50.48
CA LEU A 318 17.20 -0.56 51.11
C LEU A 318 17.16 -0.52 52.67
N PRO A 319 16.21 0.15 53.34
CA PRO A 319 16.14 0.13 54.80
C PRO A 319 15.77 -1.24 55.36
N LEU A 320 15.00 -2.05 54.62
CA LEU A 320 14.67 -3.42 55.03
C LEU A 320 15.87 -4.36 54.94
N GLU A 321 16.77 -4.17 53.97
CA GLU A 321 18.04 -4.92 53.92
C GLU A 321 18.94 -4.58 55.11
N ARG A 322 19.07 -3.28 55.46
CA ARG A 322 19.80 -2.88 56.67
C ARG A 322 19.17 -3.45 57.94
N ARG A 323 17.83 -3.43 58.02
CA ARG A 323 17.07 -4.00 59.13
C ARG A 323 17.28 -5.52 59.23
N LYS A 324 17.26 -6.23 58.11
CA LYS A 324 17.55 -7.67 58.04
C LYS A 324 18.92 -7.99 58.62
N ASP A 325 19.96 -7.24 58.26
CA ASP A 325 21.31 -7.47 58.75
C ASP A 325 21.45 -7.15 60.25
N GLN A 326 20.79 -6.08 60.71
CA GLN A 326 20.71 -5.72 62.13
C GLN A 326 19.98 -6.79 62.97
N GLU A 327 18.81 -7.25 62.51
CA GLU A 327 18.02 -8.28 63.17
C GLU A 327 18.77 -9.62 63.21
N TYR A 328 19.48 -9.98 62.13
CA TYR A 328 20.34 -11.16 62.11
C TYR A 328 21.50 -11.05 63.11
N SER A 329 22.12 -9.87 63.23
CA SER A 329 23.17 -9.62 64.23
C SER A 329 22.63 -9.73 65.66
N ASN A 330 21.43 -9.22 65.92
CA ASN A 330 20.77 -9.34 67.23
C ASN A 330 20.48 -10.80 67.56
N TYR A 331 19.89 -11.54 66.61
CA TYR A 331 19.67 -12.99 66.74
C TYR A 331 20.98 -13.73 67.03
N ARG A 332 22.05 -13.50 66.25
CA ARG A 332 23.39 -14.09 66.46
C ARG A 332 23.97 -13.77 67.84
N SER A 333 23.76 -12.55 68.34
CA SER A 333 24.23 -12.16 69.67
C SER A 333 23.49 -12.93 70.77
N LEU A 334 22.16 -13.04 70.66
CA LEU A 334 21.33 -13.80 71.61
C LEU A 334 21.66 -15.29 71.56
N ASP A 335 21.89 -15.84 70.37
CA ASP A 335 22.28 -17.24 70.18
C ASP A 335 23.63 -17.54 70.85
N ARG A 336 24.63 -16.67 70.69
CA ARG A 336 25.91 -16.79 71.40
C ARG A 336 25.77 -16.68 72.92
N GLN A 337 24.92 -15.78 73.42
CA GLN A 337 24.67 -15.65 74.86
C GLN A 337 23.96 -16.88 75.41
N TYR A 338 23.01 -17.43 74.65
CA TYR A 338 22.34 -18.68 74.98
C TYR A 338 23.35 -19.83 75.06
N ASP A 339 24.20 -19.99 74.04
CA ASP A 339 25.23 -21.04 74.01
C ASP A 339 26.24 -20.92 75.16
N ALA A 340 26.62 -19.69 75.53
CA ALA A 340 27.55 -19.44 76.64
C ALA A 340 26.97 -19.79 78.02
N LEU A 341 25.65 -19.76 78.18
CA LEU A 341 24.97 -20.15 79.42
C LEU A 341 24.51 -21.62 79.40
N ASN A 342 24.29 -22.18 78.22
CA ASN A 342 23.85 -23.55 78.01
C ASN A 342 25.04 -24.52 78.01
N THR A 343 25.85 -24.47 79.06
CA THR A 343 27.00 -25.37 79.24
C THR A 343 26.83 -26.25 80.47
N ASP A 344 27.58 -27.35 80.48
CA ASP A 344 27.70 -28.27 81.62
C ASP A 344 28.85 -27.85 82.57
N ASP A 345 29.32 -26.61 82.46
CA ASP A 345 30.37 -26.08 83.31
C ASP A 345 29.87 -25.96 84.75
N LEU A 346 30.72 -26.34 85.71
CA LEU A 346 30.39 -26.30 87.13
C LEU A 346 30.55 -24.87 87.66
N VAL A 347 29.46 -24.31 88.18
CA VAL A 347 29.41 -22.97 88.80
C VAL A 347 28.94 -23.06 90.25
N GLU A 348 29.38 -22.12 91.08
CA GLU A 348 28.96 -22.04 92.48
C GLU A 348 27.45 -21.74 92.59
N VAL A 349 26.71 -22.64 93.24
CA VAL A 349 25.26 -22.54 93.45
C VAL A 349 24.86 -22.38 94.93
N GLY A 350 25.82 -22.52 95.85
CA GLY A 350 25.64 -22.25 97.26
C GLY A 350 26.96 -22.33 98.01
N LYS A 351 27.15 -21.49 99.03
CA LYS A 351 28.36 -21.50 99.84
C LYS A 351 28.03 -21.12 101.27
N MET A 352 28.64 -21.82 102.22
CA MET A 352 28.51 -21.51 103.63
C MET A 352 29.85 -21.65 104.33
N TYR A 353 30.26 -20.60 105.01
CA TYR A 353 31.41 -20.61 105.92
C TYR A 353 30.91 -20.52 107.36
N LYS A 354 31.49 -21.34 108.24
CA LYS A 354 31.28 -21.22 109.69
C LYS A 354 32.62 -21.40 110.40
N SER A 355 32.74 -20.76 111.57
CA SER A 355 33.87 -20.90 112.47
C SER A 355 33.40 -20.92 113.91
N GLU A 356 34.06 -21.71 114.75
CA GLU A 356 33.77 -21.80 116.17
C GLU A 356 35.05 -22.12 116.95
N ARG A 357 35.12 -21.69 118.20
CA ARG A 357 36.20 -22.03 119.12
C ARG A 357 35.64 -22.68 120.37
N SER A 358 36.29 -23.73 120.83
CA SER A 358 35.79 -24.53 121.96
C SER A 358 35.96 -23.78 123.27
N HIS A 359 35.04 -24.02 124.21
CA HIS A 359 35.15 -23.60 125.61
C HIS A 359 35.78 -24.70 126.48
N LEU A 360 36.20 -24.36 127.71
CA LEU A 360 36.96 -25.20 128.66
C LEU A 360 36.37 -26.60 128.96
N PHE A 361 35.12 -26.90 128.55
CA PHE A 361 34.42 -28.16 128.87
C PHE A 361 33.75 -28.85 127.66
N GLY A 362 34.10 -28.51 126.41
CA GLY A 362 33.50 -29.16 125.24
C GLY A 362 34.32 -29.05 123.96
N THR A 363 34.06 -29.93 122.99
CA THR A 363 34.63 -29.85 121.63
C THR A 363 33.79 -28.90 120.76
N SER A 364 34.41 -28.11 119.88
CA SER A 364 33.68 -27.33 118.86
C SER A 364 32.91 -28.22 117.88
N ARG A 365 31.75 -27.74 117.42
CA ARG A 365 30.76 -28.46 116.63
C ARG A 365 30.05 -27.52 115.65
N LEU A 366 30.36 -27.64 114.36
CA LEU A 366 29.70 -26.87 113.32
C LEU A 366 28.71 -27.73 112.53
N TRP A 367 27.45 -27.33 112.53
CA TRP A 367 26.42 -27.87 111.63
C TRP A 367 26.27 -26.98 110.41
N PHE A 368 26.36 -27.56 109.23
CA PHE A 368 26.12 -26.89 107.96
C PHE A 368 24.81 -27.38 107.38
N THR A 369 24.01 -26.44 106.87
CA THR A 369 22.86 -26.73 106.01
C THR A 369 22.93 -25.72 104.89
N VAL A 370 23.49 -26.13 103.76
CA VAL A 370 23.72 -25.26 102.61
C VAL A 370 22.64 -25.56 101.58
N SER A 371 21.79 -24.58 101.31
CA SER A 371 20.84 -24.65 100.21
C SER A 371 21.50 -24.17 98.93
N ALA A 372 21.28 -24.88 97.82
CA ALA A 372 21.69 -24.49 96.50
C ALA A 372 20.52 -23.89 95.73
N ARG A 373 20.79 -22.89 94.88
CA ARG A 373 19.80 -22.30 93.97
C ARG A 373 19.45 -23.18 92.77
N ALA A 374 20.21 -24.25 92.55
CA ALA A 374 20.03 -25.23 91.48
C ALA A 374 20.56 -26.61 91.92
N PRO A 375 20.23 -27.70 91.20
CA PRO A 375 20.65 -29.05 91.57
C PRO A 375 22.17 -29.17 91.74
N ILE A 376 22.59 -29.79 92.83
CA ILE A 376 23.98 -29.99 93.18
C ILE A 376 24.57 -31.06 92.25
N ARG A 377 25.63 -30.72 91.52
CA ARG A 377 26.38 -31.62 90.63
C ARG A 377 27.73 -32.00 91.20
N LYS A 378 28.31 -31.13 92.02
CA LYS A 378 29.54 -31.37 92.79
C LYS A 378 29.47 -30.55 94.09
N PHE A 379 30.19 -30.96 95.13
CA PHE A 379 30.44 -30.09 96.28
C PHE A 379 31.90 -30.22 96.70
N GLU A 380 32.42 -29.17 97.33
CA GLU A 380 33.74 -29.17 97.95
C GLU A 380 33.59 -28.75 99.41
N ALA A 381 34.20 -29.52 100.29
CA ALA A 381 34.27 -29.22 101.71
C ALA A 381 35.74 -28.97 102.06
N SER A 382 36.00 -27.88 102.76
CA SER A 382 37.33 -27.55 103.28
C SER A 382 37.22 -27.25 104.75
N GLU A 383 38.05 -27.88 105.56
CA GLU A 383 38.17 -27.65 106.99
C GLU A 383 39.52 -27.02 107.34
N SER A 384 39.55 -26.28 108.44
CA SER A 384 40.77 -25.73 109.02
C SER A 384 40.76 -25.84 110.54
N GLY A 385 41.96 -25.92 111.11
CA GLY A 385 42.16 -26.27 112.51
C GLY A 385 42.18 -27.78 112.75
N ALA A 386 42.26 -28.18 114.02
CA ALA A 386 42.24 -29.59 114.41
C ALA A 386 40.79 -30.12 114.41
N SER A 387 40.26 -30.44 113.23
CA SER A 387 38.88 -30.93 113.03
C SER A 387 38.77 -32.08 112.03
N PHE A 388 37.63 -32.79 112.06
CA PHE A 388 37.24 -33.75 111.04
C PHE A 388 35.73 -33.66 110.76
N TRP A 389 35.31 -34.06 109.57
CA TRP A 389 33.91 -34.19 109.22
C TRP A 389 33.33 -35.47 109.82
N ALA A 390 32.35 -35.33 110.71
CA ALA A 390 31.70 -36.44 111.39
C ALA A 390 30.46 -36.96 110.64
N ASP A 391 29.84 -36.11 109.81
CA ASP A 391 28.74 -36.49 108.91
C ASP A 391 28.86 -35.66 107.63
N LEU A 392 29.64 -36.15 106.66
CA LEU A 392 29.75 -35.55 105.32
C LEU A 392 29.11 -36.52 104.33
N PRO A 393 28.01 -36.16 103.67
CA PRO A 393 27.34 -37.05 102.74
C PRO A 393 28.24 -37.35 101.53
N SER A 394 28.06 -38.52 100.91
CA SER A 394 28.79 -38.88 99.70
C SER A 394 28.40 -38.00 98.51
N GLN A 395 29.28 -37.85 97.51
CA GLN A 395 29.00 -37.08 96.29
C GLN A 395 27.71 -37.56 95.59
N SER A 396 27.49 -38.88 95.52
CA SER A 396 26.32 -39.50 94.89
C SER A 396 25.02 -39.27 95.65
N SER A 397 25.06 -39.14 96.98
CA SER A 397 23.85 -38.93 97.80
C SER A 397 23.33 -37.49 97.77
N VAL A 398 24.14 -36.54 97.29
CA VAL A 398 23.76 -35.12 97.17
C VAL A 398 23.57 -34.73 95.70
N TYR A 399 23.96 -35.60 94.76
CA TYR A 399 23.85 -35.32 93.33
C TYR A 399 22.38 -35.20 92.89
N GLY A 400 22.01 -34.04 92.34
CA GLY A 400 20.64 -33.72 91.93
C GLY A 400 19.78 -33.08 93.02
N GLU A 401 20.25 -33.03 94.26
CA GLU A 401 19.54 -32.40 95.38
C GLU A 401 19.73 -30.88 95.42
N ASN A 402 18.88 -30.15 96.16
CA ASN A 402 18.95 -28.69 96.30
C ASN A 402 19.46 -28.22 97.66
N SER A 403 19.85 -29.14 98.54
CA SER A 403 20.49 -28.81 99.81
C SER A 403 21.41 -29.92 100.27
N MET A 404 22.37 -29.55 101.10
CA MET A 404 23.31 -30.47 101.72
C MET A 404 23.41 -30.11 103.19
N SER A 405 23.37 -31.13 104.05
CA SER A 405 23.71 -30.99 105.46
C SER A 405 25.01 -31.70 105.75
N ALA A 406 25.85 -31.10 106.59
CA ALA A 406 27.09 -31.72 107.02
C ALA A 406 27.47 -31.29 108.45
N PHE A 407 28.28 -32.12 109.11
CA PHE A 407 28.67 -31.89 110.49
C PHE A 407 30.19 -31.99 110.66
N LEU A 408 30.81 -30.93 111.20
CA LEU A 408 32.23 -30.85 111.51
C LEU A 408 32.45 -30.83 113.03
N LYS A 409 33.42 -31.60 113.51
CA LYS A 409 33.75 -31.71 114.94
C LYS A 409 35.25 -31.51 115.18
N GLY A 410 35.60 -30.79 116.24
CA GLY A 410 36.99 -30.64 116.68
C GLY A 410 37.57 -31.88 117.35
N TYR A 411 38.88 -32.11 117.24
CA TYR A 411 39.57 -33.28 117.82
C TYR A 411 39.72 -33.20 119.36
N GLY A 412 39.68 -32.02 119.94
CA GLY A 412 39.98 -31.83 121.37
C GLY A 412 39.29 -30.64 122.01
N TRP A 413 39.57 -30.47 123.30
CA TRP A 413 39.21 -29.30 124.10
C TRP A 413 40.30 -28.22 123.87
N ASP A 414 39.90 -26.97 123.63
CA ASP A 414 40.72 -25.84 123.13
C ASP A 414 41.18 -25.90 121.65
N CYS A 415 40.28 -26.28 120.73
CA CYS A 415 40.47 -26.11 119.29
C CYS A 415 39.60 -24.99 118.72
N ALA A 416 40.17 -24.20 117.80
CA ALA A 416 39.41 -23.36 116.88
C ALA A 416 39.26 -24.11 115.56
N ILE A 417 38.02 -24.27 115.11
CA ILE A 417 37.70 -24.97 113.87
C ILE A 417 36.93 -24.03 112.95
N SER A 418 37.19 -24.12 111.65
CA SER A 418 36.33 -23.49 110.66
C SER A 418 36.23 -24.36 109.42
N ALA A 419 35.15 -24.18 108.68
CA ALA A 419 34.99 -24.86 107.40
C ALA A 419 34.16 -24.05 106.43
N THR A 420 34.42 -24.31 105.15
CA THR A 420 33.61 -23.85 104.02
C THR A 420 33.08 -25.05 103.27
N ILE A 421 31.77 -25.07 103.03
CA ILE A 421 31.14 -25.95 102.04
C ILE A 421 30.72 -25.10 100.85
N THR A 422 31.18 -25.48 99.67
CA THR A 422 30.84 -24.87 98.39
C THR A 422 30.12 -25.92 97.54
N LEU A 423 28.90 -25.60 97.11
CA LEU A 423 28.09 -26.43 96.23
C LEU A 423 28.22 -25.92 94.80
N TYR A 424 28.38 -26.84 93.85
CA TYR A 424 28.48 -26.56 92.42
C TYR A 424 27.35 -27.22 91.66
N GLY A 425 26.73 -26.51 90.74
CA GLY A 425 25.73 -27.01 89.79
C GLY A 425 26.17 -26.73 88.36
N TRP A 426 25.48 -27.30 87.36
CA TRP A 426 25.74 -26.92 85.97
C TRP A 426 25.26 -25.49 85.71
N GLN A 427 26.02 -24.73 84.92
CA GLN A 427 25.69 -23.35 84.58
C GLN A 427 24.30 -23.21 83.98
N LYS A 428 23.90 -24.14 83.10
CA LYS A 428 22.56 -24.16 82.49
C LYS A 428 21.41 -24.35 83.48
N GLU A 429 21.66 -24.97 84.63
CA GLU A 429 20.66 -25.20 85.67
C GLU A 429 20.64 -24.03 86.66
N ALA A 430 21.83 -23.53 87.04
CA ALA A 430 21.99 -22.36 87.88
C ALA A 430 21.36 -21.09 87.28
N GLU A 431 21.45 -20.94 85.96
CA GLU A 431 20.93 -19.80 85.20
C GLU A 431 19.66 -20.17 84.41
N GLY A 432 18.93 -21.23 84.80
CA GLY A 432 17.79 -21.76 84.04
C GLY A 432 16.67 -20.73 83.73
N VAL A 433 16.43 -19.76 84.62
CA VAL A 433 15.49 -18.66 84.39
C VAL A 433 16.00 -17.72 83.29
N ALA A 434 17.30 -17.40 83.29
CA ALA A 434 17.93 -16.57 82.27
C ALA A 434 17.96 -17.29 80.91
N LEU A 435 18.23 -18.59 80.88
CA LEU A 435 18.19 -19.41 79.66
C LEU A 435 16.81 -19.43 79.01
N LYS A 436 15.74 -19.65 79.79
CA LYS A 436 14.37 -19.65 79.26
C LYS A 436 13.99 -18.28 78.69
N ARG A 437 14.43 -17.19 79.35
CA ARG A 437 14.24 -15.83 78.85
C ARG A 437 14.98 -15.62 77.52
N LEU A 438 16.26 -15.98 77.45
CA LEU A 438 17.08 -15.88 76.24
C LEU A 438 16.53 -16.73 75.09
N GLU A 439 15.99 -17.92 75.37
CA GLU A 439 15.38 -18.76 74.34
C GLU A 439 14.17 -18.07 73.70
N ASN A 440 13.32 -17.43 74.51
CA ASN A 440 12.16 -16.69 74.03
C ASN A 440 12.58 -15.43 73.23
N GLU A 441 13.55 -14.68 73.75
CA GLU A 441 14.11 -13.50 73.06
C GLU A 441 14.76 -13.91 71.72
N ARG A 442 15.49 -15.04 71.69
CA ARG A 442 16.09 -15.62 70.48
C ARG A 442 15.04 -16.01 69.45
N LYS A 443 13.98 -16.72 69.86
CA LYS A 443 12.87 -17.11 68.97
C LYS A 443 12.16 -15.88 68.40
N GLY A 444 11.92 -14.86 69.22
CA GLY A 444 11.36 -13.58 68.79
C GLY A 444 12.25 -12.88 67.74
N ALA A 445 13.56 -12.76 68.02
CA ALA A 445 14.52 -12.15 67.09
C ALA A 445 14.64 -12.92 65.77
N TYR A 446 14.59 -14.25 65.80
CA TYR A 446 14.59 -15.08 64.59
C TYR A 446 13.32 -14.87 63.76
N ALA A 447 12.14 -14.85 64.39
CA ALA A 447 10.87 -14.62 63.71
C ALA A 447 10.79 -13.22 63.06
N ASP A 448 11.29 -12.18 63.75
CA ASP A 448 11.39 -10.83 63.19
C ASP A 448 12.31 -10.79 61.96
N TRP A 449 13.48 -11.42 62.06
CA TRP A 449 14.42 -11.54 60.94
C TRP A 449 13.80 -12.28 59.74
N GLU A 450 13.16 -13.43 59.97
CA GLU A 450 12.53 -14.25 58.93
C GLU A 450 11.43 -13.46 58.20
N LYS A 451 10.58 -12.73 58.94
CA LYS A 451 9.56 -11.84 58.37
C LYS A 451 10.16 -10.72 57.51
N THR A 452 11.29 -10.15 57.94
CA THR A 452 12.00 -9.13 57.15
C THR A 452 12.60 -9.74 55.88
N VAL A 453 13.18 -10.94 55.94
CA VAL A 453 13.71 -11.68 54.78
C VAL A 453 12.60 -11.94 53.75
N GLU A 454 11.44 -12.43 54.17
CA GLU A 454 10.29 -12.67 53.28
C GLU A 454 9.85 -11.39 52.57
N ARG A 455 9.80 -10.27 53.30
CA ARG A 455 9.42 -8.98 52.73
C ARG A 455 10.45 -8.46 51.71
N VAL A 456 11.74 -8.61 52.00
CA VAL A 456 12.82 -8.28 51.05
C VAL A 456 12.74 -9.15 49.79
N LYS A 457 12.43 -10.45 49.94
CA LYS A 457 12.24 -11.37 48.82
C LYS A 457 11.05 -10.95 47.93
N SER A 458 9.91 -10.63 48.54
CA SER A 458 8.71 -10.15 47.83
C SER A 458 8.97 -8.84 47.06
N LEU A 459 9.69 -7.89 47.68
CA LEU A 459 10.09 -6.65 46.99
C LEU A 459 11.05 -6.92 45.83
N THR A 460 11.99 -7.84 45.98
CA THR A 460 12.94 -8.20 44.91
C THR A 460 12.21 -8.76 43.69
N SER A 461 11.26 -9.68 43.89
CA SER A 461 10.44 -10.22 42.79
C SER A 461 9.55 -9.16 42.13
N SER A 462 9.07 -8.18 42.90
CA SER A 462 8.31 -7.03 42.37
C SER A 462 9.19 -6.11 41.51
N ILE A 463 10.43 -5.86 41.92
CA ILE A 463 11.44 -5.10 41.16
C ILE A 463 11.76 -5.82 39.84
N GLU A 464 12.06 -7.12 39.88
CA GLU A 464 12.35 -7.93 38.68
C GLU A 464 11.18 -7.91 37.68
N THR A 465 9.94 -7.97 38.18
CA THR A 465 8.73 -7.85 37.34
C THR A 465 8.68 -6.49 36.65
N LYS A 466 8.93 -5.39 37.40
CA LYS A 466 8.94 -4.04 36.85
C LYS A 466 10.07 -3.82 35.84
N GLU A 467 11.26 -4.38 36.08
CA GLU A 467 12.36 -4.34 35.11
C GLU A 467 11.99 -5.01 33.79
N LYS A 468 11.32 -6.16 33.85
CA LYS A 468 10.84 -6.86 32.66
C LYS A 468 9.82 -6.01 31.89
N GLU A 469 8.84 -5.42 32.58
CA GLU A 469 7.85 -4.52 31.97
C GLU A 469 8.52 -3.30 31.30
N ILE A 470 9.54 -2.69 31.93
CA ILE A 470 10.32 -1.58 31.35
C ILE A 470 11.03 -2.02 30.07
N VAL A 471 11.67 -3.20 30.08
CA VAL A 471 12.36 -3.74 28.89
C VAL A 471 11.37 -3.97 27.76
N ASP A 472 10.21 -4.57 28.04
CA ASP A 472 9.17 -4.84 27.04
C ASP A 472 8.61 -3.53 26.43
N ALA A 473 8.35 -2.52 27.27
CA ALA A 473 7.88 -1.20 26.82
C ALA A 473 8.94 -0.48 25.96
N ARG A 474 10.22 -0.49 26.37
CA ARG A 474 11.32 0.08 25.57
C ARG A 474 11.50 -0.63 24.23
N GLN A 475 11.34 -1.96 24.20
CA GLN A 475 11.34 -2.71 22.94
C GLN A 475 10.14 -2.32 22.05
N ALA A 476 8.97 -2.06 22.62
CA ALA A 476 7.82 -1.57 21.87
C ALA A 476 8.07 -0.19 21.25
N VAL A 477 8.73 0.72 21.98
CA VAL A 477 9.20 2.03 21.46
C VAL A 477 10.21 1.86 20.33
N ALA A 478 11.19 0.96 20.48
CA ALA A 478 12.16 0.67 19.43
C ALA A 478 11.47 0.14 18.16
N ARG A 479 10.47 -0.75 18.30
CA ARG A 479 9.64 -1.24 17.19
C ARG A 479 8.88 -0.12 16.50
N ILE A 480 8.29 0.83 17.23
CA ILE A 480 7.67 2.04 16.66
C ILE A 480 8.65 2.79 15.78
N ASN A 481 9.84 3.07 16.30
CA ASN A 481 10.81 3.88 15.57
C ASN A 481 11.33 3.17 14.31
N ALA A 482 11.51 1.85 14.36
CA ALA A 482 11.90 1.06 13.20
C ALA A 482 10.81 1.06 12.11
N GLU A 483 9.56 0.86 12.50
CA GLU A 483 8.42 0.91 11.58
C GLU A 483 8.24 2.31 10.99
N ARG A 484 8.34 3.37 11.82
CA ARG A 484 8.32 4.77 11.37
C ARG A 484 9.36 5.05 10.29
N ARG A 485 10.60 4.59 10.49
CA ARG A 485 11.69 4.80 9.51
C ARG A 485 11.46 4.09 8.19
N SER A 486 10.74 2.95 8.17
CA SER A 486 10.59 2.15 6.95
C SER A 486 9.69 2.83 5.91
N TRP A 487 8.71 3.64 6.34
CA TRP A 487 7.78 4.33 5.44
C TRP A 487 8.04 5.84 5.32
N GLN A 488 9.03 6.42 6.01
CA GLN A 488 9.40 7.84 5.91
C GLN A 488 10.26 8.21 4.67
N SER A 489 10.43 7.29 3.72
CA SER A 489 11.08 7.60 2.44
C SER A 489 10.38 8.76 1.74
N GLU A 490 11.15 9.73 1.24
CA GLU A 490 10.63 10.85 0.43
C GLU A 490 9.97 10.38 -0.88
N HIS A 491 10.15 9.11 -1.23
CA HIS A 491 9.71 8.52 -2.48
C HIS A 491 9.01 7.18 -2.25
N ILE A 492 8.09 6.84 -3.16
CA ILE A 492 7.45 5.53 -3.29
C ILE A 492 8.25 4.72 -4.33
N ASP A 493 8.71 3.53 -3.96
CA ASP A 493 9.48 2.67 -4.87
C ASP A 493 8.59 1.98 -5.91
N MET A 494 9.18 1.54 -7.03
CA MET A 494 8.41 0.91 -8.11
C MET A 494 7.83 -0.47 -7.75
N THR A 495 8.37 -1.17 -6.75
CA THR A 495 7.82 -2.45 -6.29
C THR A 495 6.47 -2.20 -5.60
N SER A 496 6.44 -1.20 -4.72
CA SER A 496 5.22 -0.71 -4.09
C SER A 496 4.26 -0.17 -5.14
N MET A 497 4.75 0.62 -6.11
CA MET A 497 3.92 1.16 -7.20
C MET A 497 3.24 0.06 -8.03
N LYS A 498 3.99 -0.99 -8.41
CA LYS A 498 3.46 -2.10 -9.23
C LYS A 498 2.23 -2.75 -8.61
N ARG A 499 2.23 -2.90 -7.27
CA ARG A 499 1.17 -3.63 -6.55
C ARG A 499 0.10 -2.72 -5.97
N TYR A 500 0.50 -1.55 -5.48
CA TYR A 500 -0.30 -0.68 -4.62
C TYR A 500 -0.55 0.73 -5.20
N ALA A 501 -0.15 1.03 -6.44
CA ALA A 501 -0.44 2.32 -7.10
C ALA A 501 -1.89 2.81 -6.95
N PRO A 502 -2.93 1.95 -7.09
CA PRO A 502 -4.31 2.40 -6.93
C PRO A 502 -4.61 3.01 -5.56
N TYR A 503 -3.92 2.57 -4.51
CA TYR A 503 -4.15 3.04 -3.13
C TYR A 503 -3.45 4.37 -2.83
N PHE A 504 -2.34 4.67 -3.49
CA PHE A 504 -1.66 5.95 -3.37
C PHE A 504 -2.42 7.09 -4.06
N GLY A 505 -3.21 6.78 -5.10
CA GLY A 505 -3.96 7.78 -5.87
C GLY A 505 -5.32 8.13 -5.31
N THR A 506 -5.66 7.68 -4.11
CA THR A 506 -6.99 7.89 -3.51
C THR A 506 -6.99 9.13 -2.64
N THR A 507 -8.16 9.66 -2.25
CA THR A 507 -8.24 10.65 -1.15
C THR A 507 -8.23 10.01 0.24
N SER A 508 -8.06 8.69 0.33
CA SER A 508 -8.21 7.91 1.55
C SER A 508 -6.87 7.70 2.24
N ILE A 509 -6.74 8.23 3.47
CA ILE A 509 -5.57 7.96 4.32
C ILE A 509 -5.49 6.49 4.72
N VAL A 510 -6.64 5.79 4.75
CA VAL A 510 -6.70 4.35 5.02
C VAL A 510 -6.08 3.55 3.88
N ALA A 511 -6.43 3.88 2.64
CA ALA A 511 -5.81 3.29 1.45
C ALA A 511 -4.32 3.62 1.39
N TYR A 512 -3.95 4.87 1.65
CA TYR A 512 -2.56 5.30 1.66
C TYR A 512 -1.71 4.51 2.66
N ALA A 513 -2.18 4.36 3.91
CA ALA A 513 -1.51 3.58 4.94
C ALA A 513 -1.38 2.08 4.55
N TYR A 514 -2.40 1.52 3.89
CA TYR A 514 -2.35 0.17 3.33
C TYR A 514 -1.30 0.05 2.22
N GLY A 515 -1.24 1.03 1.30
CA GLY A 515 -0.24 1.06 0.24
C GLY A 515 1.18 1.14 0.78
N LEU A 516 1.39 1.86 1.89
CA LEU A 516 2.67 1.89 2.63
C LEU A 516 2.93 0.62 3.46
N ARG A 517 1.98 -0.30 3.54
CA ARG A 517 2.03 -1.56 4.30
C ARG A 517 2.27 -1.36 5.79
N ILE A 518 1.72 -0.30 6.37
CA ILE A 518 1.86 -0.02 7.80
C ILE A 518 0.89 -0.92 8.56
N SER A 519 1.40 -2.00 9.16
CA SER A 519 0.57 -3.02 9.82
C SER A 519 0.18 -2.69 11.26
N ARG A 520 0.71 -1.60 11.82
CA ARG A 520 0.47 -1.22 13.21
C ARG A 520 -0.99 -0.97 13.52
N ARG A 521 -1.40 -1.46 14.69
CA ARG A 521 -2.72 -1.24 15.25
C ARG A 521 -2.65 -0.36 16.49
N PHE A 522 -3.71 0.41 16.69
CA PHE A 522 -3.85 1.35 17.78
C PHE A 522 -5.12 1.00 18.56
N PRO A 523 -5.11 1.09 19.90
CA PRO A 523 -6.30 0.90 20.70
C PRO A 523 -7.40 1.84 20.23
N GLN A 524 -8.58 1.30 20.00
CA GLN A 524 -9.75 2.10 19.72
C GLN A 524 -10.37 2.55 21.04
N LYS A 525 -10.74 3.83 21.17
CA LYS A 525 -11.55 4.25 22.31
C LYS A 525 -12.85 3.46 22.28
N ALA A 526 -13.14 2.74 23.36
CA ALA A 526 -14.36 1.97 23.47
C ALA A 526 -15.57 2.88 23.22
N LEU A 527 -16.38 2.54 22.22
CA LEU A 527 -17.70 3.11 22.08
C LEU A 527 -18.52 2.69 23.29
N GLY A 528 -19.19 3.64 23.97
CA GLY A 528 -20.19 3.29 24.96
C GLY A 528 -21.26 2.39 24.33
N GLU A 529 -21.77 1.40 25.08
CA GLU A 529 -22.68 0.37 24.55
C GLU A 529 -23.88 0.98 23.79
N GLY A 530 -24.47 2.05 24.30
CA GLY A 530 -25.58 2.75 23.64
C GLY A 530 -25.20 3.52 22.36
N ALA A 531 -23.95 3.97 22.21
CA ALA A 531 -23.46 4.56 20.97
C ALA A 531 -23.16 3.47 19.93
N ARG A 532 -22.56 2.36 20.37
CA ARG A 532 -22.29 1.18 19.54
C ARG A 532 -23.58 0.58 18.98
N ALA A 533 -24.59 0.35 19.82
CA ALA A 533 -25.88 -0.19 19.38
C ALA A 533 -26.58 0.72 18.34
N ARG A 534 -26.51 2.05 18.51
CA ARG A 534 -27.03 3.01 17.53
C ARG A 534 -26.29 2.94 16.20
N LEU A 535 -24.97 2.89 16.24
CA LEU A 535 -24.13 2.79 15.04
C LEU A 535 -24.39 1.48 14.28
N LEU A 536 -24.44 0.35 14.99
CA LEU A 536 -24.75 -0.95 14.37
C LEU A 536 -26.11 -0.93 13.68
N LYS A 537 -27.15 -0.38 14.33
CA LYS A 537 -28.48 -0.23 13.74
C LYS A 537 -28.48 0.69 12.51
N GLU A 538 -27.76 1.81 12.57
CA GLU A 538 -27.63 2.73 11.43
C GLU A 538 -26.98 2.03 10.23
N TYR A 539 -25.87 1.34 10.45
CA TYR A 539 -25.13 0.68 9.37
C TYR A 539 -25.83 -0.59 8.86
N ASP A 540 -26.57 -1.32 9.69
CA ASP A 540 -27.46 -2.40 9.23
C ASP A 540 -28.53 -1.89 8.26
N SER A 541 -29.12 -0.72 8.56
CA SER A 541 -30.06 -0.06 7.67
C SER A 541 -29.39 0.42 6.38
N LYS A 542 -28.17 0.99 6.46
CA LYS A 542 -27.39 1.41 5.28
C LYS A 542 -27.01 0.22 4.39
N ILE A 543 -26.53 -0.88 4.96
CA ILE A 543 -26.16 -2.11 4.23
C ILE A 543 -27.38 -2.62 3.46
N SER A 544 -28.52 -2.80 4.12
CA SER A 544 -29.75 -3.27 3.49
C SER A 544 -30.20 -2.35 2.35
N ALA A 545 -30.11 -1.04 2.53
CA ALA A 545 -30.47 -0.06 1.51
C ALA A 545 -29.49 -0.09 0.31
N PHE A 546 -28.18 -0.21 0.56
CA PHE A 546 -27.18 -0.30 -0.50
C PHE A 546 -27.26 -1.62 -1.27
N GLU A 547 -27.56 -2.74 -0.61
CA GLU A 547 -27.75 -4.04 -1.25
C GLU A 547 -28.91 -4.02 -2.28
N GLN A 548 -30.02 -3.39 -1.90
CA GLN A 548 -31.14 -3.15 -2.81
C GLN A 548 -30.73 -2.25 -3.99
N GLN A 549 -30.00 -1.17 -3.72
CA GLN A 549 -29.50 -0.27 -4.78
C GLN A 549 -28.53 -0.96 -5.73
N VAL A 550 -27.63 -1.82 -5.24
CA VAL A 550 -26.73 -2.64 -6.07
C VAL A 550 -27.54 -3.57 -6.97
N THR A 551 -28.56 -4.22 -6.44
CA THR A 551 -29.45 -5.11 -7.21
C THR A 551 -30.17 -4.35 -8.34
N VAL A 552 -30.70 -3.17 -8.04
CA VAL A 552 -31.32 -2.29 -9.05
C VAL A 552 -30.31 -1.87 -10.11
N CYS A 553 -29.09 -1.46 -9.73
CA CYS A 553 -28.06 -1.06 -10.68
C CYS A 553 -27.64 -2.21 -11.60
N LYS A 554 -27.49 -3.44 -11.06
CA LYS A 554 -27.19 -4.65 -11.85
C LYS A 554 -28.27 -4.91 -12.90
N GLU A 555 -29.54 -4.80 -12.54
CA GLU A 555 -30.63 -4.97 -13.51
C GLU A 555 -30.65 -3.85 -14.55
N MET A 556 -30.37 -2.60 -14.16
CA MET A 556 -30.27 -1.47 -15.10
C MET A 556 -29.10 -1.63 -16.08
N VAL A 557 -27.93 -2.08 -15.61
CA VAL A 557 -26.77 -2.39 -16.48
C VAL A 557 -27.15 -3.49 -17.47
N LYS A 558 -27.80 -4.56 -17.01
CA LYS A 558 -28.25 -5.67 -17.86
C LYS A 558 -29.24 -5.20 -18.93
N LEU A 559 -30.32 -4.51 -18.55
CA LEU A 559 -31.33 -4.00 -19.48
C LEU A 559 -30.74 -3.02 -20.50
N THR A 560 -29.82 -2.15 -20.06
CA THR A 560 -29.16 -1.19 -20.96
C THR A 560 -28.19 -1.88 -21.90
N ASN A 561 -27.48 -2.93 -21.44
CA ASN A 561 -26.62 -3.76 -22.30
C ASN A 561 -27.44 -4.52 -23.35
N GLU A 562 -28.58 -5.08 -23.00
CA GLU A 562 -29.50 -5.71 -23.96
C GLU A 562 -30.01 -4.69 -24.99
N SER A 563 -30.35 -3.48 -24.56
CA SER A 563 -30.76 -2.39 -25.46
C SER A 563 -29.63 -1.95 -26.39
N HIS A 564 -28.39 -1.86 -25.88
CA HIS A 564 -27.20 -1.56 -26.68
C HIS A 564 -26.93 -2.66 -27.72
N ALA A 565 -27.03 -3.94 -27.33
CA ALA A 565 -26.88 -5.07 -28.25
C ALA A 565 -27.94 -5.06 -29.35
N LYS A 566 -29.21 -4.83 -29.01
CA LYS A 566 -30.30 -4.67 -29.99
C LYS A 566 -30.06 -3.50 -30.95
N SER A 567 -29.62 -2.36 -30.42
CA SER A 567 -29.30 -1.17 -31.24
C SER A 567 -28.13 -1.42 -32.19
N LYS A 568 -27.11 -2.15 -31.74
CA LYS A 568 -25.96 -2.54 -32.56
C LYS A 568 -26.35 -3.53 -33.66
N SER A 569 -27.15 -4.55 -33.33
CA SER A 569 -27.71 -5.49 -34.32
C SER A 569 -28.52 -4.75 -35.38
N PHE A 570 -29.40 -3.83 -34.97
CA PHE A 570 -30.19 -3.01 -35.89
C PHE A 570 -29.30 -2.15 -36.81
N LEU A 571 -28.22 -1.57 -36.28
CA LEU A 571 -27.24 -0.82 -37.08
C LEU A 571 -26.53 -1.72 -38.10
N GLU A 572 -26.12 -2.92 -37.70
CA GLU A 572 -25.50 -3.92 -38.59
C GLU A 572 -26.46 -4.38 -39.70
N ASP A 573 -27.74 -4.56 -39.37
CA ASP A 573 -28.79 -4.91 -40.34
C ASP A 573 -29.01 -3.79 -41.36
N ILE A 574 -29.11 -2.53 -40.93
CA ILE A 574 -29.28 -1.39 -41.84
C ILE A 574 -28.06 -1.22 -42.74
N ARG A 575 -26.84 -1.35 -42.21
CA ARG A 575 -25.61 -1.30 -43.02
C ARG A 575 -25.59 -2.41 -44.06
N SER A 576 -25.95 -3.63 -43.66
CA SER A 576 -26.06 -4.77 -44.58
C SER A 576 -27.12 -4.55 -45.67
N GLN A 577 -28.26 -3.95 -45.33
CA GLN A 577 -29.29 -3.57 -46.32
C GLN A 577 -28.79 -2.50 -47.29
N HIS A 578 -28.12 -1.46 -46.78
CA HIS A 578 -27.52 -0.42 -47.61
C HIS A 578 -26.48 -0.99 -48.59
N ASP A 579 -25.64 -1.91 -48.13
CA ASP A 579 -24.63 -2.57 -48.97
C ASP A 579 -25.26 -3.46 -50.05
N ARG A 580 -26.34 -4.19 -49.69
CA ARG A 580 -27.13 -4.95 -50.66
C ARG A 580 -27.74 -4.03 -51.73
N PHE A 581 -28.40 -2.95 -51.33
CA PHE A 581 -28.95 -1.97 -52.27
C PHE A 581 -27.87 -1.37 -53.16
N SER A 582 -26.71 -1.01 -52.60
CA SER A 582 -25.57 -0.49 -53.36
C SER A 582 -25.04 -1.49 -54.39
N LYS A 583 -25.00 -2.78 -54.04
CA LYS A 583 -24.60 -3.87 -54.95
C LYS A 583 -25.64 -4.09 -56.06
N ASP A 584 -26.93 -4.10 -55.72
CA ASP A 584 -28.02 -4.31 -56.68
C ASP A 584 -28.18 -3.12 -57.64
N ILE A 585 -27.97 -1.88 -57.17
CA ILE A 585 -27.89 -0.69 -58.03
C ILE A 585 -26.78 -0.84 -59.07
N LYS A 586 -25.57 -1.24 -58.65
CA LYS A 586 -24.44 -1.50 -59.56
C LYS A 586 -24.74 -2.65 -60.53
N GLY A 587 -25.33 -3.74 -60.03
CA GLY A 587 -25.75 -4.89 -60.84
C GLY A 587 -26.76 -4.50 -61.92
N ASN A 588 -27.82 -3.77 -61.56
CA ASN A 588 -28.84 -3.28 -62.48
C ASN A 588 -28.26 -2.33 -63.52
N HIS A 589 -27.34 -1.45 -63.13
CA HIS A 589 -26.64 -0.57 -64.05
C HIS A 589 -25.83 -1.36 -65.08
N ASN A 590 -25.08 -2.38 -64.65
CA ASN A 590 -24.31 -3.26 -65.52
C ASN A 590 -25.23 -4.06 -66.46
N THR A 591 -26.33 -4.63 -65.96
CA THR A 591 -27.32 -5.37 -66.76
C THR A 591 -28.00 -4.48 -67.80
N ALA A 592 -28.43 -3.28 -67.42
CA ALA A 592 -29.01 -2.31 -68.36
C ALA A 592 -28.01 -1.92 -69.46
N THR A 593 -26.73 -1.73 -69.10
CA THR A 593 -25.65 -1.41 -70.05
C THR A 593 -25.37 -2.57 -71.00
N SER A 594 -25.35 -3.81 -70.49
CA SER A 594 -25.19 -5.03 -71.29
C SER A 594 -26.34 -5.23 -72.29
N ILE A 595 -27.60 -5.05 -71.87
CA ILE A 595 -28.77 -5.17 -72.76
C ILE A 595 -28.75 -4.07 -73.83
N THR A 596 -28.36 -2.85 -73.47
CA THR A 596 -28.27 -1.71 -74.40
C THR A 596 -27.14 -1.88 -75.42
N SER A 597 -26.01 -2.48 -75.01
CA SER A 597 -24.85 -2.72 -75.88
C SER A 597 -24.96 -4.03 -76.69
N SER A 598 -25.79 -4.98 -76.26
CA SER A 598 -26.06 -6.18 -77.04
C SER A 598 -26.83 -5.81 -78.31
N ASN A 599 -26.25 -5.98 -79.49
CA ASN A 599 -26.98 -5.89 -80.77
C ASN A 599 -27.18 -7.32 -81.29
N PRO A 600 -28.34 -7.96 -81.06
CA PRO A 600 -28.65 -9.24 -81.67
C PRO A 600 -28.85 -8.98 -83.17
N SER A 601 -27.80 -9.20 -83.95
CA SER A 601 -27.91 -9.26 -85.41
C SER A 601 -28.62 -10.57 -85.75
N ILE A 602 -29.87 -10.49 -86.20
CA ILE A 602 -30.59 -11.68 -86.69
C ILE A 602 -30.20 -11.85 -88.15
N SER A 603 -29.16 -12.64 -88.41
CA SER A 603 -28.82 -13.03 -89.77
C SER A 603 -29.77 -14.15 -90.22
N ILE A 604 -30.76 -13.82 -91.04
CA ILE A 604 -31.57 -14.83 -91.71
C ILE A 604 -30.75 -15.36 -92.91
N PRO A 605 -30.44 -16.68 -93.01
CA PRO A 605 -29.66 -17.21 -94.12
C PRO A 605 -30.45 -17.07 -95.44
N THR A 606 -29.95 -16.24 -96.36
CA THR A 606 -30.62 -15.93 -97.64
C THR A 606 -30.22 -16.84 -98.81
N LYS A 607 -29.51 -17.95 -98.56
CA LYS A 607 -29.09 -18.86 -99.65
C LYS A 607 -30.29 -19.61 -100.24
N GLY A 608 -30.64 -19.27 -101.48
CA GLY A 608 -31.62 -19.99 -102.31
C GLY A 608 -33.01 -19.34 -102.43
N ILE A 609 -33.20 -18.12 -101.93
CA ILE A 609 -34.48 -17.43 -101.90
C ILE A 609 -34.66 -16.57 -103.17
N ASN A 610 -35.83 -16.63 -103.84
CA ASN A 610 -36.12 -15.78 -105.02
C ASN A 610 -36.28 -14.30 -104.61
N SER A 611 -36.22 -13.37 -105.58
CA SER A 611 -36.21 -11.92 -105.31
C SER A 611 -37.47 -11.37 -104.62
N LYS A 612 -38.64 -12.04 -104.73
CA LYS A 612 -39.87 -11.65 -104.01
C LYS A 612 -39.86 -12.10 -102.55
N ASP A 613 -39.40 -13.32 -102.29
CA ASP A 613 -39.33 -13.88 -100.93
C ASP A 613 -38.21 -13.20 -100.10
N SER A 614 -37.15 -12.72 -100.76
CA SER A 614 -36.10 -11.90 -100.13
C SER A 614 -36.65 -10.59 -99.56
N PHE A 615 -37.60 -9.95 -100.25
CA PHE A 615 -38.20 -8.69 -99.80
C PHE A 615 -39.11 -8.92 -98.57
N ILE A 616 -39.88 -10.01 -98.57
CA ILE A 616 -40.72 -10.39 -97.42
C ILE A 616 -39.85 -10.75 -96.22
N MET A 617 -38.76 -11.49 -96.42
CA MET A 617 -37.83 -11.85 -95.34
C MET A 617 -37.12 -10.63 -94.76
N GLN A 618 -36.78 -9.64 -95.59
CA GLN A 618 -36.19 -8.38 -95.15
C GLN A 618 -37.20 -7.52 -94.36
N ASP A 619 -38.45 -7.40 -94.81
CA ASP A 619 -39.53 -6.71 -94.07
C ASP A 619 -39.86 -7.42 -92.74
N MET A 620 -39.86 -8.76 -92.72
CA MET A 620 -40.02 -9.54 -91.47
C MET A 620 -38.83 -9.36 -90.53
N GLN A 621 -37.60 -9.30 -91.06
CA GLN A 621 -36.39 -9.01 -90.28
C GLN A 621 -36.46 -7.60 -89.68
N GLU A 622 -36.79 -6.58 -90.45
CA GLU A 622 -36.95 -5.19 -89.98
C GLU A 622 -38.05 -5.07 -88.92
N LYS A 623 -39.20 -5.74 -89.11
CA LYS A 623 -40.28 -5.79 -88.10
C LYS A 623 -39.87 -6.53 -86.83
N LEU A 624 -39.08 -7.62 -86.95
CA LEU A 624 -38.57 -8.37 -85.81
C LEU A 624 -37.51 -7.56 -85.05
N GLU A 625 -36.57 -6.92 -85.75
CA GLU A 625 -35.57 -6.03 -85.19
C GLU A 625 -36.23 -4.83 -84.48
N SER A 626 -37.26 -4.24 -85.08
CA SER A 626 -38.08 -3.19 -84.46
C SER A 626 -38.78 -3.67 -83.18
N ARG A 627 -39.41 -4.86 -83.20
CA ARG A 627 -40.02 -5.45 -81.99
C ARG A 627 -38.99 -5.77 -80.90
N ILE A 628 -37.79 -6.25 -81.27
CA ILE A 628 -36.69 -6.50 -80.34
C ILE A 628 -36.16 -5.18 -79.75
N ALA A 629 -36.05 -4.13 -80.56
CA ALA A 629 -35.65 -2.80 -80.10
C ALA A 629 -36.67 -2.21 -79.11
N ILE A 630 -37.97 -2.35 -79.40
CA ILE A 630 -39.06 -1.96 -78.48
C ILE A 630 -39.00 -2.79 -77.20
N GLY A 631 -38.86 -4.12 -77.30
CA GLY A 631 -38.75 -5.03 -76.15
C GLY A 631 -37.55 -4.72 -75.26
N LYS A 632 -36.38 -4.45 -75.84
CA LYS A 632 -35.19 -3.99 -75.11
C LYS A 632 -35.43 -2.67 -74.41
N THR A 633 -36.04 -1.70 -75.10
CA THR A 633 -36.35 -0.39 -74.53
C THR A 633 -37.26 -0.54 -73.30
N LEU A 634 -38.28 -1.40 -73.40
CA LEU A 634 -39.17 -1.74 -72.29
C LEU A 634 -38.40 -2.39 -71.13
N VAL A 635 -37.59 -3.43 -71.38
CA VAL A 635 -36.81 -4.13 -70.34
C VAL A 635 -35.80 -3.18 -69.67
N VAL A 636 -35.07 -2.37 -70.45
CA VAL A 636 -34.13 -1.37 -69.91
C VAL A 636 -34.88 -0.30 -69.10
N SER A 637 -36.07 0.12 -69.53
CA SER A 637 -36.90 1.07 -68.78
C SER A 637 -37.36 0.49 -67.44
N SER A 638 -37.76 -0.79 -67.41
CA SER A 638 -38.15 -1.49 -66.18
C SER A 638 -36.97 -1.66 -65.22
N ILE A 639 -35.77 -2.03 -65.74
CA ILE A 639 -34.55 -2.13 -64.92
C ILE A 639 -34.15 -0.77 -64.35
N LYS A 640 -34.26 0.31 -65.15
CA LYS A 640 -33.99 1.68 -64.68
C LYS A 640 -35.00 2.12 -63.62
N LEU A 641 -36.28 1.80 -63.77
CA LEU A 641 -37.32 2.13 -62.81
C LEU A 641 -37.10 1.39 -61.47
N TYR A 642 -36.77 0.10 -61.53
CA TYR A 642 -36.38 -0.69 -60.36
C TYR A 642 -35.09 -0.16 -59.71
N GLY A 643 -34.09 0.22 -60.50
CA GLY A 643 -32.87 0.86 -60.04
C GLY A 643 -33.11 2.19 -59.31
N ARG A 644 -34.07 3.01 -59.76
CA ARG A 644 -34.50 4.23 -59.04
C ARG A 644 -35.13 3.92 -57.69
N ALA A 645 -36.02 2.94 -57.62
CA ALA A 645 -36.62 2.51 -56.36
C ALA A 645 -35.56 2.02 -55.34
N LEU A 646 -34.55 1.29 -55.80
CA LEU A 646 -33.41 0.88 -54.96
C LEU A 646 -32.54 2.06 -54.52
N GLN A 647 -32.33 3.07 -55.39
CA GLN A 647 -31.63 4.30 -55.01
C GLN A 647 -32.38 5.07 -53.92
N GLU A 648 -33.71 5.17 -54.02
CA GLU A 648 -34.53 5.79 -52.97
C GLU A 648 -34.42 5.02 -51.64
N GLN A 649 -34.48 3.68 -51.66
CA GLN A 649 -34.27 2.84 -50.48
C GLN A 649 -32.85 2.95 -49.90
N SER A 650 -31.83 3.08 -50.76
CA SER A 650 -30.43 3.33 -50.37
C SER A 650 -30.28 4.71 -49.70
N LEU A 651 -30.95 5.75 -50.20
CA LEU A 651 -30.95 7.07 -49.57
C LEU A 651 -31.64 7.06 -48.21
N VAL A 652 -32.77 6.36 -48.08
CA VAL A 652 -33.48 6.20 -46.80
C VAL A 652 -32.57 5.48 -45.79
N THR A 653 -32.02 4.33 -46.15
CA THR A 653 -31.10 3.58 -45.25
C THR A 653 -29.87 4.41 -44.89
N LYS A 654 -29.25 5.09 -45.85
CA LYS A 654 -28.13 6.02 -45.61
C LYS A 654 -28.50 7.15 -44.64
N SER A 655 -29.74 7.65 -44.67
CA SER A 655 -30.21 8.67 -43.73
C SER A 655 -30.49 8.14 -42.32
N ILE A 656 -30.76 6.83 -42.17
CA ILE A 656 -31.07 6.17 -40.90
C ILE A 656 -29.79 5.73 -40.17
N ILE A 657 -28.74 5.31 -40.90
CA ILE A 657 -27.44 4.90 -40.32
C ILE A 657 -26.93 5.87 -39.24
N PRO A 658 -26.78 7.20 -39.49
CA PRO A 658 -26.26 8.11 -38.47
C PRO A 658 -27.19 8.26 -37.26
N LYS A 659 -28.51 8.07 -37.43
CA LYS A 659 -29.47 8.08 -36.30
C LYS A 659 -29.34 6.80 -35.46
N ALA A 660 -29.15 5.65 -36.10
CA ALA A 660 -28.91 4.37 -35.44
C ALA A 660 -27.56 4.34 -34.71
N GLU A 661 -26.51 4.93 -35.30
CA GLU A 661 -25.20 5.14 -34.66
C GLU A 661 -25.34 5.98 -33.40
N LYS A 662 -26.01 7.14 -33.49
CA LYS A 662 -26.26 8.01 -32.34
C LYS A 662 -27.04 7.30 -31.22
N LEU A 663 -28.00 6.43 -31.57
CA LEU A 663 -28.73 5.62 -30.60
C LEU A 663 -27.83 4.59 -29.92
N ALA A 664 -27.03 3.85 -30.70
CA ALA A 664 -26.08 2.87 -30.16
C ALA A 664 -25.04 3.53 -29.23
N ASP A 665 -24.49 4.67 -29.65
CA ASP A 665 -23.56 5.46 -28.83
C ASP A 665 -24.23 5.98 -27.54
N SER A 666 -25.47 6.47 -27.62
CA SER A 666 -26.25 6.90 -26.44
C SER A 666 -26.48 5.75 -25.46
N CYS A 667 -26.85 4.55 -25.95
CA CYS A 667 -27.01 3.38 -25.10
C CYS A 667 -25.68 2.98 -24.44
N LYS A 668 -24.57 3.03 -25.17
CA LYS A 668 -23.23 2.74 -24.63
C LYS A 668 -22.81 3.72 -23.53
N VAL A 669 -23.09 5.01 -23.69
CA VAL A 669 -22.87 6.02 -22.64
C VAL A 669 -23.69 5.69 -21.40
N LYS A 670 -24.97 5.32 -21.57
CA LYS A 670 -25.83 4.91 -20.45
C LYS A 670 -25.35 3.63 -19.76
N VAL A 671 -24.86 2.64 -20.51
CA VAL A 671 -24.23 1.44 -19.92
C VAL A 671 -23.08 1.86 -19.01
N THR A 672 -22.17 2.68 -19.54
CA THR A 672 -20.99 3.14 -18.78
C THR A 672 -21.42 3.90 -17.50
N MET A 673 -22.42 4.77 -17.61
CA MET A 673 -22.97 5.52 -16.47
C MET A 673 -23.56 4.59 -15.39
N TRP A 674 -24.32 3.57 -15.80
CA TRP A 674 -24.91 2.60 -14.87
C TRP A 674 -23.86 1.66 -14.27
N GLU A 675 -22.80 1.31 -15.01
CA GLU A 675 -21.65 0.56 -14.49
C GLU A 675 -20.88 1.38 -13.43
N GLU A 676 -20.65 2.66 -13.69
CA GLU A 676 -20.04 3.60 -12.72
C GLU A 676 -20.92 3.73 -11.46
N GLU A 677 -22.24 3.87 -11.62
CA GLU A 677 -23.17 3.96 -10.50
C GLU A 677 -23.25 2.63 -9.74
N GLN A 678 -23.26 1.48 -10.42
CA GLN A 678 -23.19 0.16 -9.79
C GLN A 678 -21.94 0.05 -8.90
N LEU A 679 -20.76 0.40 -9.43
CA LEU A 679 -19.52 0.38 -8.67
C LEU A 679 -19.56 1.31 -7.46
N ASN A 680 -20.15 2.51 -7.61
CA ASN A 680 -20.35 3.46 -6.51
C ASN A 680 -21.24 2.85 -5.40
N ARG A 681 -22.31 2.13 -5.76
CA ARG A 681 -23.19 1.44 -4.78
C ARG A 681 -22.53 0.23 -4.14
N GLU A 682 -21.80 -0.57 -4.91
CA GLU A 682 -21.02 -1.71 -4.39
C GLU A 682 -19.94 -1.24 -3.40
N SER A 683 -19.25 -0.14 -3.71
CA SER A 683 -18.27 0.47 -2.81
C SER A 683 -18.90 0.99 -1.52
N ALA A 684 -20.09 1.59 -1.59
CA ALA A 684 -20.84 2.05 -0.42
C ALA A 684 -21.29 0.87 0.45
N HIS A 685 -21.79 -0.20 -0.17
CA HIS A 685 -22.14 -1.43 0.53
C HIS A 685 -20.94 -2.02 1.27
N ALA A 686 -19.84 -2.27 0.56
CA ALA A 686 -18.62 -2.84 1.14
C ALA A 686 -18.03 -1.96 2.24
N ALA A 687 -18.03 -0.64 2.08
CA ALA A 687 -17.60 0.29 3.12
C ALA A 687 -18.48 0.21 4.37
N ALA A 688 -19.79 0.12 4.21
CA ALA A 688 -20.73 0.03 5.33
C ALA A 688 -20.54 -1.26 6.15
N GLU A 689 -20.32 -2.40 5.48
CA GLU A 689 -19.98 -3.67 6.13
C GLU A 689 -18.70 -3.55 6.95
N VAL A 690 -17.66 -2.95 6.37
CA VAL A 690 -16.37 -2.78 7.07
C VAL A 690 -16.48 -1.82 8.25
N VAL A 691 -17.22 -0.72 8.14
CA VAL A 691 -17.47 0.17 9.28
C VAL A 691 -18.15 -0.58 10.43
N LYS A 692 -19.15 -1.41 10.12
CA LYS A 692 -19.83 -2.25 11.11
C LYS A 692 -18.84 -3.17 11.82
N VAL A 693 -17.95 -3.83 11.09
CA VAL A 693 -16.92 -4.70 11.70
C VAL A 693 -15.92 -3.90 12.52
N ILE A 694 -15.38 -2.80 11.98
CA ILE A 694 -14.40 -1.95 12.68
C ILE A 694 -14.96 -1.43 14.00
N SER A 695 -16.27 -1.13 14.07
CA SER A 695 -16.91 -0.68 15.31
C SER A 695 -16.88 -1.71 16.46
N ASN A 696 -16.57 -2.96 16.15
CA ASN A 696 -16.46 -4.06 17.11
C ASN A 696 -15.01 -4.43 17.47
N LEU A 697 -14.01 -3.76 16.90
CA LEU A 697 -12.61 -4.07 17.14
C LEU A 697 -12.07 -3.29 18.34
N ASP A 698 -11.29 -3.95 19.19
CA ASP A 698 -10.58 -3.28 20.29
C ASP A 698 -9.37 -2.47 19.79
N SER A 699 -8.85 -2.83 18.61
CA SER A 699 -7.75 -2.13 17.97
C SER A 699 -7.93 -2.00 16.47
N VAL A 700 -7.56 -0.85 15.93
CA VAL A 700 -7.74 -0.50 14.53
C VAL A 700 -6.40 -0.18 13.85
N PRO A 701 -6.26 -0.44 12.54
CA PRO A 701 -5.07 -0.06 11.79
C PRO A 701 -4.82 1.46 11.81
N ILE A 702 -3.56 1.87 11.61
CA ILE A 702 -3.17 3.27 11.72
C ILE A 702 -3.98 4.23 10.85
N GLY A 703 -4.32 3.83 9.61
CA GLY A 703 -5.09 4.68 8.71
C GLY A 703 -6.49 4.97 9.26
N VAL A 704 -7.11 3.99 9.95
CA VAL A 704 -8.40 4.16 10.61
C VAL A 704 -8.27 5.04 11.85
N ALA A 705 -7.21 4.83 12.65
CA ALA A 705 -6.90 5.68 13.80
C ALA A 705 -6.69 7.15 13.37
N ALA A 706 -6.06 7.38 12.21
CA ALA A 706 -5.84 8.70 11.64
C ALA A 706 -7.15 9.43 11.35
N VAL A 707 -8.09 8.73 10.73
CA VAL A 707 -9.42 9.28 10.44
C VAL A 707 -10.12 9.69 11.74
N PHE A 708 -10.11 8.84 12.77
CA PHE A 708 -10.74 9.19 14.05
C PHE A 708 -10.05 10.34 14.77
N GLN A 709 -8.73 10.42 14.69
CA GLN A 709 -8.00 11.52 15.29
C GLN A 709 -8.32 12.86 14.60
N ALA A 710 -8.39 12.87 13.28
CA ALA A 710 -8.75 14.06 12.51
C ALA A 710 -10.20 14.53 12.75
N THR A 711 -11.11 13.61 13.11
CA THR A 711 -12.53 13.95 13.38
C THR A 711 -12.83 14.26 14.84
N SER A 712 -12.00 13.80 15.79
CA SER A 712 -12.21 14.03 17.23
C SER A 712 -12.13 15.50 17.67
N GLU A 713 -11.60 16.38 16.82
CA GLU A 713 -11.64 17.84 17.03
C GLU A 713 -13.04 18.43 16.75
N SER A 714 -13.93 17.68 16.09
CA SER A 714 -15.36 17.96 15.99
C SER A 714 -16.12 17.13 17.03
N ASN A 715 -17.00 17.75 17.82
CA ASN A 715 -17.62 17.17 19.03
C ASN A 715 -18.46 15.89 18.84
N ASP A 716 -18.59 15.36 17.62
CA ASP A 716 -19.12 14.03 17.34
C ASP A 716 -18.05 13.24 16.57
N ALA A 717 -17.66 12.07 17.09
CA ALA A 717 -16.84 11.11 16.35
C ALA A 717 -17.66 10.54 15.17
N SER A 718 -17.78 11.35 14.12
CA SER A 718 -18.51 10.99 12.91
C SER A 718 -17.80 9.81 12.27
N TRP A 719 -18.55 8.73 12.04
CA TRP A 719 -18.09 7.53 11.33
C TRP A 719 -18.15 7.73 9.81
N GLU A 720 -18.79 8.81 9.36
CA GLU A 720 -18.97 9.12 7.95
C GLU A 720 -17.64 9.37 7.21
N PRO A 721 -16.64 10.08 7.78
CA PRO A 721 -15.33 10.20 7.15
C PRO A 721 -14.62 8.84 6.98
N LEU A 722 -14.78 7.91 7.92
CA LEU A 722 -14.24 6.56 7.78
C LEU A 722 -14.97 5.80 6.65
N PHE A 723 -16.30 5.90 6.60
CA PHE A 723 -17.10 5.34 5.52
C PHE A 723 -16.64 5.84 4.14
N GLU A 724 -16.47 7.16 3.97
CA GLU A 724 -16.02 7.74 2.70
C GLU A 724 -14.58 7.31 2.34
N ASN A 725 -13.68 7.19 3.32
CA ASN A 725 -12.33 6.67 3.11
C ASN A 725 -12.37 5.21 2.62
N LEU A 726 -13.17 4.35 3.26
CA LEU A 726 -13.31 2.93 2.90
C LEU A 726 -13.99 2.76 1.55
N LYS A 727 -15.01 3.56 1.27
CA LYS A 727 -15.71 3.60 -0.01
C LYS A 727 -14.74 3.95 -1.14
N SER A 728 -13.99 5.03 -0.99
CA SER A 728 -12.93 5.44 -1.94
C SER A 728 -11.90 4.32 -2.15
N THR A 729 -11.52 3.63 -1.07
CA THR A 729 -10.56 2.51 -1.13
C THR A 729 -11.08 1.35 -1.98
N TYR A 730 -12.36 0.96 -1.80
CA TYR A 730 -12.99 -0.08 -2.61
C TYR A 730 -13.09 0.35 -4.08
N SER A 731 -13.61 1.54 -4.35
CA SER A 731 -13.83 2.04 -5.72
C SER A 731 -12.55 2.05 -6.56
N CYS A 732 -11.38 2.17 -5.93
CA CYS A 732 -10.10 2.23 -6.63
C CYS A 732 -9.57 0.86 -7.10
N LYS A 733 -9.85 -0.21 -6.34
CA LYS A 733 -9.39 -1.57 -6.67
C LYS A 733 -10.29 -2.65 -6.05
N PRO A 734 -11.50 -2.87 -6.60
CA PRO A 734 -12.46 -3.85 -6.06
C PRO A 734 -11.89 -5.26 -5.93
N GLU A 735 -11.10 -5.72 -6.91
CA GLU A 735 -10.46 -7.03 -6.90
C GLU A 735 -9.38 -7.18 -5.81
N GLY A 736 -8.84 -6.08 -5.29
CA GLY A 736 -7.89 -6.05 -4.18
C GLY A 736 -8.56 -5.97 -2.80
N TRP A 737 -9.89 -5.90 -2.74
CA TRP A 737 -10.61 -5.67 -1.48
C TRP A 737 -10.39 -6.77 -0.45
N ALA A 738 -10.37 -8.04 -0.87
CA ALA A 738 -10.12 -9.15 0.06
C ALA A 738 -8.73 -9.08 0.71
N GLU A 739 -7.69 -8.70 -0.05
CA GLU A 739 -6.34 -8.49 0.49
C GLU A 739 -6.32 -7.30 1.47
N PHE A 740 -7.08 -6.26 1.18
CA PHE A 740 -7.26 -5.10 2.05
C PHE A 740 -8.00 -5.47 3.36
N LEU A 741 -9.07 -6.27 3.30
CA LEU A 741 -9.77 -6.77 4.48
C LEU A 741 -8.86 -7.62 5.38
N HIS A 742 -8.04 -8.48 4.77
CA HIS A 742 -7.03 -9.24 5.50
C HIS A 742 -6.03 -8.34 6.22
N TYR A 743 -5.58 -7.25 5.58
CA TYR A 743 -4.76 -6.24 6.24
C TYR A 743 -5.47 -5.57 7.43
N LEU A 744 -6.78 -5.31 7.30
CA LEU A 744 -7.58 -4.82 8.43
C LEU A 744 -7.76 -5.87 9.54
N LYS A 745 -7.35 -7.14 9.31
CA LYS A 745 -7.64 -8.32 10.14
C LYS A 745 -9.14 -8.52 10.36
N ILE A 746 -9.90 -8.24 9.31
CA ILE A 746 -11.31 -8.57 9.24
C ILE A 746 -11.33 -9.95 8.58
N GLU A 747 -11.51 -11.00 9.38
CA GLU A 747 -11.76 -12.34 8.85
C GLU A 747 -13.11 -12.31 8.12
N SER A 748 -13.11 -12.71 6.85
CA SER A 748 -14.30 -12.82 6.00
C SER A 748 -15.12 -14.05 6.33
#